data_AF-A0A8J4F811-F1
#
_entry.id   AF-A0A8J4F811-F1
#
_cell.length_a   1.000
_cell.length_b   1.000
_cell.length_c   1.000
_cell.angle_alpha   90.00
_cell.angle_beta   90.00
_cell.angle_gamma   90.00
#
_symmetry.space_group_name_H-M   'P 1'
#
loop_
_entity.id
_entity.type
_entity.pdbx_description
1 polymer ?
#
loop_
_entity_poly.entity_id
_entity_poly.type
_entity_poly.pdbx_seq_one_letter_code
_entity_poly.pdbx_strand_id
1 'polypeptide(L)'
;MKLSQRWCLDSVIFLMLVVWAQGSKSDLFEELWGLGKSESKQNGRRVLSHDLTMDEIFMYWQKMYGRWPSETFAQYQAEYRRRVADAGRSWGTPKTDEEFLDIYYFLRNRTQVPNALGWTPERDKCGPVCHLYGTCNQELGICGCPRGRMGPDCATTVPTSCREYCLYDDECYRMIREWCINECNDRGTCVGGVCHCYPGYFGADCSLSIDYDGGQGGRAPGATVLLAGLGYTDNPRGPRIYMYEFPPEMHLWGQIWVDRPLNVILWERFMSLGLREVDPAKADYFFIPGCARRCDKWDGKLSFIMKHYAQYWNRNHGRDHIMTHPGDWGRCERSWREKDDGFIANMTVLQHWGMTVDRSQEINHPLFNSCFIPNQDILIPPMSGDMYWQYEKNIWHPNRRHSPIPKTTLASLAGSICGWNSVEEPPCRKHSYSLGVRAALWQLRDTPGFHIAKRVPNIGLSMAESEFCFSPTGAGYGKRNVISVTLGCMPVIISDHVTQPYEPFLNWNEFGVWIPESDVADTEVILRGLTQKQKAEKMEKLYCAARHLAFTTVYGGLFEGDTGEFDAIATLVHILRTRKRHPGVPDHKLMEIDSEFADFMACKHHNSTSAATDIDDTPAPPPAPPLPLAGITNKIQNTIDDEAYPERTVTTAQWIKEANGQDAGQRHSRGGNTVVQGPIPSGQLCFFNGAAVLYADHEAPEPSSEFLKENMRPGQCMPRNGNRPAGFPPGGSITCPPTGPITKCAWNV
;
A
#
# COMPACT_ATOMS: atom_id res chain seq x y z
N MET A 1 -39.69 -5.96 -2.21
CA MET A 1 -38.53 -6.79 -2.62
C MET A 1 -37.62 -5.99 -3.55
N LYS A 2 -36.35 -6.43 -3.69
CA LYS A 2 -35.27 -5.91 -4.55
C LYS A 2 -35.60 -4.80 -5.56
N LEU A 3 -35.02 -3.62 -5.36
CA LEU A 3 -34.73 -2.61 -6.38
C LEU A 3 -33.27 -2.16 -6.17
N SER A 4 -32.34 -2.67 -6.96
CA SER A 4 -30.91 -2.35 -6.88
C SER A 4 -30.57 -1.15 -7.76
N GLN A 5 -29.79 -0.21 -7.22
CA GLN A 5 -29.58 1.10 -7.82
C GLN A 5 -28.62 1.07 -9.01
N ARG A 6 -29.08 1.55 -10.17
CA ARG A 6 -28.22 2.33 -11.09
C ARG A 6 -28.11 3.75 -10.55
N TRP A 7 -26.99 4.44 -10.81
CA TRP A 7 -26.90 5.86 -11.21
C TRP A 7 -25.42 6.23 -11.38
N CYS A 8 -25.05 6.71 -12.58
CA CYS A 8 -23.78 7.34 -12.93
C CYS A 8 -24.08 8.49 -13.90
N LEU A 9 -23.17 9.48 -13.99
CA LEU A 9 -23.40 10.83 -14.53
C LEU A 9 -24.41 11.63 -13.65
N ASP A 10 -24.34 12.96 -13.52
CA ASP A 10 -23.89 13.99 -14.48
C ASP A 10 -23.12 15.17 -13.84
N SER A 11 -22.42 15.94 -14.70
CA SER A 11 -22.18 17.43 -14.66
C SER A 11 -20.73 17.87 -14.93
N VAL A 12 -20.48 18.54 -16.07
CA VAL A 12 -19.75 19.82 -16.24
C VAL A 12 -19.83 20.22 -17.71
N ILE A 13 -19.98 21.52 -18.01
CA ILE A 13 -20.14 22.04 -19.39
C ILE A 13 -19.25 23.28 -19.62
N PHE A 14 -18.78 23.39 -20.88
CA PHE A 14 -18.33 24.56 -21.64
C PHE A 14 -16.83 24.91 -21.84
N LEU A 15 -16.51 24.94 -23.15
CA LEU A 15 -15.66 25.86 -23.95
C LEU A 15 -14.15 25.58 -24.16
N MET A 16 -13.85 25.40 -25.46
CA MET A 16 -12.53 25.37 -26.12
C MET A 16 -12.00 26.82 -26.35
N LEU A 17 -10.74 27.10 -26.69
CA LEU A 17 -10.06 27.02 -28.01
C LEU A 17 -8.71 27.81 -27.84
N VAL A 18 -7.66 27.85 -28.69
CA VAL A 18 -7.31 27.35 -30.05
C VAL A 18 -5.83 26.85 -29.99
N VAL A 19 -5.33 26.22 -31.06
CA VAL A 19 -3.96 26.29 -31.67
C VAL A 19 -3.43 24.91 -32.11
N TRP A 20 -2.76 24.88 -33.26
CA TRP A 20 -2.17 23.69 -33.88
C TRP A 20 -0.97 24.11 -34.76
N ALA A 21 0.23 23.57 -34.57
CA ALA A 21 1.34 23.66 -35.54
C ALA A 21 2.51 22.72 -35.20
N GLN A 22 3.14 22.16 -36.25
CA GLN A 22 4.47 21.53 -36.29
C GLN A 22 4.78 20.39 -35.29
N GLY A 23 4.96 19.17 -35.82
CA GLY A 23 5.37 17.98 -35.07
C GLY A 23 6.73 17.42 -35.52
N SER A 24 7.26 16.47 -34.76
CA SER A 24 8.37 15.60 -35.20
C SER A 24 8.16 14.18 -34.65
N LYS A 25 8.20 13.18 -35.56
CA LYS A 25 8.27 11.73 -35.32
C LYS A 25 7.43 11.20 -34.13
N SER A 26 6.20 10.81 -34.42
CA SER A 26 5.39 9.94 -33.55
C SER A 26 5.96 8.51 -33.53
N ASP A 27 5.82 7.82 -32.40
CA ASP A 27 6.22 6.42 -32.28
C ASP A 27 5.40 5.48 -33.16
N LEU A 28 6.08 4.52 -33.79
CA LEU A 28 5.48 3.44 -34.61
C LEU A 28 4.59 2.47 -33.78
N PHE A 29 4.38 2.77 -32.51
CA PHE A 29 3.47 2.09 -31.61
C PHE A 29 2.09 2.76 -31.55
N GLU A 30 2.02 4.09 -31.63
CA GLU A 30 0.76 4.84 -31.57
C GLU A 30 -0.04 4.70 -32.88
N GLU A 31 0.67 4.77 -34.02
CA GLU A 31 0.07 4.83 -35.36
C GLU A 31 -0.52 3.48 -35.83
N LEU A 32 -0.03 2.36 -35.28
CA LEU A 32 -0.47 1.00 -35.61
C LEU A 32 -1.65 0.48 -34.75
N TRP A 33 -2.02 1.17 -33.66
CA TRP A 33 -2.95 0.65 -32.65
C TRP A 33 -4.25 1.47 -32.49
N GLY A 34 -4.61 2.31 -33.46
CA GLY A 34 -5.89 3.02 -33.43
C GLY A 34 -6.05 4.00 -32.24
N LEU A 35 -4.93 4.40 -31.61
CA LEU A 35 -4.87 5.44 -30.57
C LEU A 35 -5.05 6.84 -31.20
N GLY A 36 -6.13 6.99 -31.97
CA GLY A 36 -6.49 8.23 -32.63
C GLY A 36 -6.75 9.35 -31.64
N LYS A 37 -6.56 10.59 -32.10
CA LYS A 37 -6.88 11.82 -31.35
C LYS A 37 -8.40 12.04 -31.29
N SER A 38 -9.11 11.12 -30.65
CA SER A 38 -10.52 11.27 -30.29
C SER A 38 -10.66 12.42 -29.29
N GLU A 39 -11.59 13.34 -29.54
CA GLU A 39 -11.66 14.62 -28.82
C GLU A 39 -12.23 14.52 -27.39
N SER A 40 -12.51 13.30 -26.92
CA SER A 40 -12.97 13.02 -25.54
C SER A 40 -11.82 13.02 -24.53
N LYS A 41 -11.15 14.17 -24.35
CA LYS A 41 -10.18 14.38 -23.26
C LYS A 41 -10.83 14.36 -21.88
N GLN A 42 -11.08 13.16 -21.34
CA GLN A 42 -11.33 12.96 -19.91
C GLN A 42 -10.31 11.97 -19.32
N ASN A 43 -9.54 12.47 -18.34
CA ASN A 43 -8.83 11.67 -17.33
C ASN A 43 -7.68 10.75 -17.81
N GLY A 44 -7.04 11.05 -18.94
CA GLY A 44 -5.65 10.63 -19.24
C GLY A 44 -5.37 9.12 -19.41
N ARG A 45 -6.40 8.27 -19.44
CA ARG A 45 -6.28 6.81 -19.54
C ARG A 45 -5.77 6.37 -20.92
N ARG A 46 -4.73 5.53 -20.96
CA ARG A 46 -4.42 4.68 -22.13
C ARG A 46 -5.18 3.36 -22.00
N VAL A 47 -6.48 3.39 -22.29
CA VAL A 47 -7.31 2.18 -22.46
C VAL A 47 -7.52 1.98 -23.96
N LEU A 48 -7.55 0.73 -24.42
CA LEU A 48 -7.88 0.40 -25.81
C LEU A 48 -9.27 0.96 -26.15
N SER A 49 -9.36 1.68 -27.27
CA SER A 49 -10.58 2.40 -27.67
C SER A 49 -11.71 1.48 -28.17
N HIS A 50 -11.40 0.19 -28.36
CA HIS A 50 -12.30 -0.91 -28.71
C HIS A 50 -11.71 -2.23 -28.22
N ASP A 51 -12.51 -3.30 -28.18
CA ASP A 51 -12.02 -4.65 -27.96
C ASP A 51 -11.20 -5.15 -29.18
N LEU A 52 -10.15 -5.94 -28.93
CA LEU A 52 -9.27 -6.47 -29.97
C LEU A 52 -9.92 -7.62 -30.74
N THR A 53 -9.83 -7.59 -32.06
CA THR A 53 -10.15 -8.74 -32.92
C THR A 53 -9.12 -9.86 -32.77
N MET A 54 -9.51 -11.10 -33.12
CA MET A 54 -8.58 -12.23 -33.15
C MET A 54 -7.36 -11.96 -34.05
N ASP A 55 -7.52 -11.23 -35.16
CA ASP A 55 -6.39 -10.87 -36.04
C ASP A 55 -5.42 -9.89 -35.36
N GLU A 56 -5.92 -8.90 -34.61
CA GLU A 56 -5.12 -7.98 -33.83
C GLU A 56 -4.40 -8.68 -32.66
N ILE A 57 -5.06 -9.64 -31.99
CA ILE A 57 -4.45 -10.48 -30.95
C ILE A 57 -3.31 -11.32 -31.54
N PHE A 58 -3.50 -11.92 -32.72
CA PHE A 58 -2.44 -12.63 -33.45
C PHE A 58 -1.26 -11.69 -33.79
N MET A 59 -1.53 -10.50 -34.32
CA MET A 59 -0.49 -9.51 -34.66
C MET A 59 0.27 -9.00 -33.42
N TYR A 60 -0.44 -8.72 -32.32
CA TYR A 60 0.15 -8.34 -31.04
C TYR A 60 1.08 -9.44 -30.52
N TRP A 61 0.59 -10.68 -30.50
CA TRP A 61 1.36 -11.83 -30.03
C TRP A 61 2.61 -12.08 -30.87
N GLN A 62 2.50 -11.98 -32.19
CA GLN A 62 3.62 -12.08 -33.14
C GLN A 62 4.69 -11.00 -32.90
N LYS A 63 4.28 -9.76 -32.61
CA LYS A 63 5.18 -8.63 -32.33
C LYS A 63 5.84 -8.72 -30.95
N MET A 64 5.12 -9.22 -29.94
CA MET A 64 5.60 -9.36 -28.56
C MET A 64 6.50 -10.58 -28.37
N TYR A 65 6.03 -11.75 -28.79
CA TYR A 65 6.59 -13.04 -28.39
C TYR A 65 6.90 -13.95 -29.59
N GLY A 66 6.01 -14.00 -30.58
CA GLY A 66 6.03 -15.01 -31.64
C GLY A 66 7.32 -15.04 -32.45
N ARG A 67 7.77 -13.89 -32.95
CA ARG A 67 8.93 -13.74 -33.86
C ARG A 67 8.93 -14.73 -35.06
N TRP A 68 7.76 -15.25 -35.41
CA TRP A 68 7.61 -16.31 -36.42
C TRP A 68 7.90 -15.76 -37.83
N PRO A 69 8.39 -16.58 -38.77
CA PRO A 69 8.35 -16.24 -40.20
C PRO A 69 6.91 -15.94 -40.65
N SER A 70 6.74 -15.01 -41.60
CA SER A 70 5.42 -14.58 -42.08
C SER A 70 4.54 -15.73 -42.58
N GLU A 71 5.16 -16.75 -43.21
CA GLU A 71 4.48 -17.96 -43.67
C GLU A 71 3.97 -18.81 -42.49
N THR A 72 4.80 -19.02 -41.46
CA THR A 72 4.42 -19.74 -40.23
C THR A 72 3.31 -19.01 -39.47
N PHE A 73 3.39 -17.68 -39.38
CA PHE A 73 2.33 -16.86 -38.81
C PHE A 73 1.00 -17.04 -39.56
N ALA A 74 1.01 -16.93 -40.90
CA ALA A 74 -0.17 -17.14 -41.73
C ALA A 74 -0.74 -18.57 -41.62
N GLN A 75 0.13 -19.60 -41.50
CA GLN A 75 -0.28 -20.98 -41.26
C GLN A 75 -1.01 -21.14 -39.93
N TYR A 76 -0.48 -20.59 -38.83
CA TYR A 76 -1.12 -20.66 -37.51
C TYR A 76 -2.43 -19.86 -37.45
N GLN A 77 -2.48 -18.68 -38.08
CA GLN A 77 -3.70 -17.88 -38.22
C GLN A 77 -4.78 -18.64 -39.02
N ALA A 78 -4.40 -19.33 -40.11
CA ALA A 78 -5.30 -20.17 -40.89
C ALA A 78 -5.75 -21.43 -40.13
N GLU A 79 -4.88 -22.04 -39.31
CA GLU A 79 -5.23 -23.16 -38.42
C GLU A 79 -6.28 -22.74 -37.39
N TYR A 80 -6.09 -21.60 -36.71
CA TYR A 80 -7.04 -21.11 -35.71
C TYR A 80 -8.36 -20.65 -36.36
N ARG A 81 -8.32 -20.01 -37.54
CA ARG A 81 -9.52 -19.70 -38.34
C ARG A 81 -10.36 -20.94 -38.63
N ARG A 82 -9.72 -22.08 -38.92
CA ARG A 82 -10.42 -23.36 -39.09
C ARG A 82 -11.02 -23.85 -37.77
N ARG A 83 -10.24 -23.89 -36.68
CA ARG A 83 -10.74 -24.29 -35.33
C ARG A 83 -11.93 -23.47 -34.85
N VAL A 84 -11.96 -22.16 -35.15
CA VAL A 84 -13.10 -21.28 -34.82
C VAL A 84 -14.34 -21.67 -35.61
N ALA A 85 -14.20 -21.91 -36.92
CA ALA A 85 -15.30 -22.35 -37.79
C ALA A 85 -15.80 -23.77 -37.45
N ASP A 86 -14.89 -24.72 -37.21
CA ASP A 86 -15.21 -26.11 -36.82
C ASP A 86 -15.97 -26.16 -35.49
N ALA A 87 -15.71 -25.21 -34.59
CA ALA A 87 -16.42 -25.02 -33.33
C ALA A 87 -17.74 -24.23 -33.46
N GLY A 88 -18.18 -23.89 -34.68
CA GLY A 88 -19.39 -23.11 -34.95
C GLY A 88 -19.33 -21.64 -34.52
N ARG A 89 -18.14 -21.12 -34.19
CA ARG A 89 -17.92 -19.74 -33.75
C ARG A 89 -17.67 -18.80 -34.94
N SER A 90 -17.96 -17.51 -34.76
CA SER A 90 -17.68 -16.47 -35.75
C SER A 90 -16.27 -15.91 -35.58
N TRP A 91 -15.47 -15.85 -36.64
CA TRP A 91 -14.22 -15.08 -36.63
C TRP A 91 -14.49 -13.58 -36.44
N GLY A 92 -13.71 -12.90 -35.60
CA GLY A 92 -13.88 -11.48 -35.27
C GLY A 92 -13.30 -11.14 -33.90
N THR A 93 -13.97 -10.26 -33.16
CA THR A 93 -13.72 -10.01 -31.73
C THR A 93 -14.16 -11.23 -30.90
N PRO A 94 -13.34 -11.73 -29.95
CA PRO A 94 -13.78 -12.72 -28.96
C PRO A 94 -14.97 -12.19 -28.16
N LYS A 95 -16.01 -13.02 -28.03
CA LYS A 95 -17.30 -12.67 -27.37
C LYS A 95 -17.43 -13.24 -25.97
N THR A 96 -16.58 -14.18 -25.59
CA THR A 96 -16.49 -14.71 -24.23
C THR A 96 -15.03 -14.84 -23.83
N ASP A 97 -14.83 -14.90 -22.51
CA ASP A 97 -13.52 -15.15 -21.92
C ASP A 97 -12.93 -16.52 -22.31
N GLU A 98 -13.74 -17.54 -22.54
CA GLU A 98 -13.27 -18.84 -23.07
C GLU A 98 -12.75 -18.72 -24.50
N GLU A 99 -13.35 -17.88 -25.35
CA GLU A 99 -12.82 -17.59 -26.69
C GLU A 99 -11.49 -16.83 -26.63
N PHE A 100 -11.29 -15.97 -25.62
CA PHE A 100 -10.03 -15.25 -25.37
C PHE A 100 -8.94 -16.16 -24.77
N LEU A 101 -9.30 -17.10 -23.90
CA LEU A 101 -8.36 -18.10 -23.39
C LEU A 101 -7.95 -19.14 -24.45
N ASP A 102 -8.87 -19.57 -25.31
CA ASP A 102 -8.59 -20.52 -26.40
C ASP A 102 -7.52 -19.96 -27.36
N ILE A 103 -7.66 -18.69 -27.77
CA ILE A 103 -6.63 -18.00 -28.58
C ILE A 103 -5.32 -17.81 -27.81
N TYR A 104 -5.36 -17.46 -26.51
CA TYR A 104 -4.16 -17.33 -25.67
C TYR A 104 -3.35 -18.63 -25.61
N TYR A 105 -4.00 -19.75 -25.25
CA TYR A 105 -3.32 -21.05 -25.14
C TYR A 105 -2.92 -21.60 -26.51
N PHE A 106 -3.71 -21.37 -27.56
CA PHE A 106 -3.33 -21.71 -28.93
C PHE A 106 -2.02 -21.03 -29.35
N LEU A 107 -1.90 -19.73 -29.09
CA LEU A 107 -0.72 -18.93 -29.43
C LEU A 107 0.48 -19.31 -28.57
N ARG A 108 0.31 -19.38 -27.23
CA ARG A 108 1.38 -19.75 -26.28
C ARG A 108 1.99 -21.11 -26.60
N ASN A 109 1.19 -22.12 -26.97
CA ASN A 109 1.66 -23.46 -27.36
C ASN A 109 2.53 -23.48 -28.63
N ARG A 110 2.59 -22.38 -29.39
CA ARG A 110 3.36 -22.26 -30.66
C ARG A 110 4.53 -21.28 -30.56
N THR A 111 4.73 -20.63 -29.42
CA THR A 111 5.78 -19.62 -29.22
C THR A 111 6.87 -20.14 -28.29
N GLN A 112 8.12 -19.98 -28.71
CA GLN A 112 9.27 -20.19 -27.83
C GLN A 112 9.40 -19.01 -26.86
N VAL A 113 8.95 -19.20 -25.63
CA VAL A 113 9.16 -18.25 -24.53
C VAL A 113 10.54 -18.42 -23.89
N PRO A 114 11.10 -17.40 -23.20
CA PRO A 114 12.35 -17.54 -22.45
C PRO A 114 12.17 -18.41 -21.20
N ASN A 115 13.07 -19.38 -20.96
CA ASN A 115 13.04 -20.21 -19.76
C ASN A 115 13.95 -19.65 -18.66
N ALA A 116 13.86 -20.19 -17.44
CA ALA A 116 14.84 -19.93 -16.38
C ALA A 116 16.21 -20.54 -16.71
N LEU A 117 17.29 -19.91 -16.22
CA LEU A 117 18.65 -20.36 -16.46
C LEU A 117 18.91 -21.72 -15.81
N GLY A 118 19.36 -22.70 -16.60
CA GLY A 118 19.56 -24.08 -16.18
C GLY A 118 18.29 -24.95 -16.21
N TRP A 119 17.11 -24.41 -16.54
CA TRP A 119 15.88 -25.21 -16.66
C TRP A 119 15.87 -26.09 -17.92
N THR A 120 15.46 -27.35 -17.76
CA THR A 120 15.14 -28.28 -18.85
C THR A 120 13.90 -29.11 -18.48
N PRO A 121 13.20 -29.75 -19.45
CA PRO A 121 12.03 -30.58 -19.16
C PRO A 121 12.31 -31.76 -18.21
N GLU A 122 13.55 -32.26 -18.18
CA GLU A 122 14.00 -33.35 -17.32
C GLU A 122 14.31 -32.88 -15.88
N ARG A 123 14.46 -31.57 -15.69
CA ARG A 123 14.70 -30.90 -14.40
C ARG A 123 13.42 -30.33 -13.77
N ASP A 124 12.30 -30.31 -14.52
CA ASP A 124 11.03 -29.73 -14.07
C ASP A 124 10.30 -30.64 -13.06
N LYS A 125 9.66 -30.05 -12.04
CA LYS A 125 8.86 -30.80 -11.07
C LYS A 125 7.40 -31.03 -11.49
N CYS A 126 6.96 -30.50 -12.64
CA CYS A 126 5.60 -30.65 -13.17
C CYS A 126 5.60 -31.32 -14.55
N GLY A 127 4.42 -31.64 -15.06
CA GLY A 127 4.26 -32.06 -16.46
C GLY A 127 4.24 -30.86 -17.43
N PRO A 128 4.56 -31.05 -18.73
CA PRO A 128 4.51 -29.97 -19.73
C PRO A 128 3.12 -29.34 -19.88
N VAL A 129 2.06 -30.09 -19.57
CA VAL A 129 0.67 -29.61 -19.53
C VAL A 129 0.49 -28.48 -18.51
N CYS A 130 1.22 -28.51 -17.39
CA CYS A 130 1.22 -27.42 -16.41
C CYS A 130 1.69 -26.11 -17.05
N HIS A 131 2.84 -26.08 -17.72
CA HIS A 131 3.40 -24.86 -18.33
C HIS A 131 2.55 -24.29 -19.47
N LEU A 132 1.72 -25.13 -20.11
CA LEU A 132 0.72 -24.71 -21.08
C LEU A 132 -0.47 -23.99 -20.42
N TYR A 133 -0.89 -24.38 -19.21
CA TYR A 133 -2.16 -23.91 -18.61
C TYR A 133 -2.04 -23.15 -17.29
N GLY A 134 -0.88 -23.15 -16.63
CA GLY A 134 -0.58 -22.49 -15.37
C GLY A 134 0.93 -22.42 -15.06
N THR A 135 1.26 -22.17 -13.80
CA THR A 135 2.65 -21.94 -13.34
C THR A 135 3.11 -23.08 -12.43
N CYS A 136 4.19 -23.78 -12.76
CA CYS A 136 4.74 -24.82 -11.88
C CYS A 136 5.50 -24.18 -10.69
N ASN A 137 5.05 -24.42 -9.45
CA ASN A 137 5.84 -24.11 -8.26
C ASN A 137 6.99 -25.14 -8.16
N GLN A 138 8.22 -24.71 -8.43
CA GLN A 138 9.41 -25.57 -8.49
C GLN A 138 9.97 -25.94 -7.11
N GLU A 139 9.46 -25.40 -6.01
CA GLU A 139 9.76 -25.92 -4.66
C GLU A 139 8.95 -27.18 -4.42
N LEU A 140 7.62 -27.08 -4.57
CA LEU A 140 6.64 -28.08 -4.12
C LEU A 140 6.19 -29.08 -5.19
N GLY A 141 6.45 -28.83 -6.49
CA GLY A 141 5.93 -29.65 -7.58
C GLY A 141 4.41 -29.54 -7.76
N ILE A 142 3.85 -28.35 -7.51
CA ILE A 142 2.41 -28.07 -7.58
C ILE A 142 2.15 -27.09 -8.73
N CYS A 143 1.24 -27.41 -9.64
CA CYS A 143 0.81 -26.46 -10.65
C CYS A 143 -0.18 -25.44 -10.06
N GLY A 144 0.20 -24.17 -10.07
CA GLY A 144 -0.66 -23.05 -9.70
C GLY A 144 -1.56 -22.66 -10.88
N CYS A 145 -2.87 -22.87 -10.73
CA CYS A 145 -3.81 -22.62 -11.82
C CYS A 145 -4.30 -21.15 -11.88
N PRO A 146 -4.42 -20.57 -13.09
CA PRO A 146 -5.16 -19.33 -13.27
C PRO A 146 -6.66 -19.57 -13.02
N ARG A 147 -7.45 -18.49 -13.01
CA ARG A 147 -8.92 -18.56 -12.96
C ARG A 147 -9.45 -19.53 -14.03
N GLY A 148 -10.65 -20.09 -13.80
CA GLY A 148 -11.32 -20.96 -14.77
C GLY A 148 -10.63 -22.31 -15.04
N ARG A 149 -9.57 -22.66 -14.30
CA ARG A 149 -8.82 -23.91 -14.43
C ARG A 149 -8.54 -24.55 -13.07
N MET A 150 -8.48 -25.88 -13.06
CA MET A 150 -8.09 -26.68 -11.89
C MET A 150 -7.53 -28.05 -12.30
N GLY A 151 -7.20 -28.88 -11.31
CA GLY A 151 -6.54 -30.17 -11.49
C GLY A 151 -5.03 -30.08 -11.24
N PRO A 152 -4.31 -31.22 -11.24
CA PRO A 152 -2.88 -31.26 -10.91
C PRO A 152 -1.97 -30.56 -11.93
N ASP A 153 -2.47 -30.34 -13.14
CA ASP A 153 -1.79 -29.75 -14.30
C ASP A 153 -2.58 -28.59 -14.95
N CYS A 154 -3.66 -28.15 -14.30
CA CYS A 154 -4.58 -27.12 -14.78
C CYS A 154 -5.28 -27.43 -16.13
N ALA A 155 -5.26 -28.67 -16.62
CA ALA A 155 -5.91 -29.04 -17.88
C ALA A 155 -7.44 -28.90 -17.83
N THR A 156 -8.05 -29.17 -16.66
CA THR A 156 -9.50 -29.14 -16.47
C THR A 156 -10.00 -27.70 -16.42
N THR A 157 -10.86 -27.32 -17.35
CA THR A 157 -11.60 -26.04 -17.29
C THR A 157 -12.78 -26.14 -16.32
N VAL A 158 -13.10 -25.03 -15.66
CA VAL A 158 -14.24 -24.90 -14.76
C VAL A 158 -14.91 -23.53 -14.91
N PRO A 159 -16.24 -23.44 -14.71
CA PRO A 159 -16.92 -22.15 -14.63
C PRO A 159 -16.31 -21.28 -13.51
N THR A 160 -16.13 -19.99 -13.80
CA THR A 160 -15.77 -18.97 -12.83
C THR A 160 -16.57 -17.70 -13.13
N SER A 161 -16.73 -16.84 -12.13
CA SER A 161 -17.23 -15.47 -12.29
C SER A 161 -16.22 -14.53 -11.65
N CYS A 162 -16.08 -13.31 -12.17
CA CYS A 162 -15.27 -12.27 -11.54
C CYS A 162 -16.10 -11.18 -10.86
N ARG A 163 -17.43 -11.25 -11.00
CA ARG A 163 -18.41 -10.45 -10.27
C ARG A 163 -18.40 -10.65 -8.76
N GLU A 164 -18.03 -11.85 -8.28
CA GLU A 164 -17.72 -12.09 -6.86
C GLU A 164 -16.50 -11.29 -6.37
N TYR A 165 -15.64 -10.85 -7.29
CA TYR A 165 -14.39 -10.12 -7.06
C TYR A 165 -14.44 -8.71 -7.68
N CYS A 166 -15.64 -8.14 -7.84
CA CYS A 166 -15.93 -6.78 -8.31
C CYS A 166 -15.43 -6.39 -9.72
N LEU A 167 -14.98 -7.34 -10.55
CA LEU A 167 -14.89 -7.16 -12.00
C LEU A 167 -16.25 -7.41 -12.65
N TYR A 168 -16.42 -6.97 -13.89
CA TYR A 168 -17.50 -7.43 -14.74
C TYR A 168 -17.18 -8.84 -15.29
N ASP A 169 -18.19 -9.64 -15.62
CA ASP A 169 -18.05 -11.04 -16.07
C ASP A 169 -17.55 -11.15 -17.55
N ASP A 170 -17.15 -10.04 -18.16
CA ASP A 170 -16.57 -9.89 -19.50
C ASP A 170 -15.15 -9.30 -19.50
N GLU A 171 -14.53 -9.13 -18.31
CA GLU A 171 -13.15 -8.65 -18.16
C GLU A 171 -12.22 -9.66 -17.46
N CYS A 172 -12.68 -10.88 -17.14
CA CYS A 172 -12.04 -11.81 -16.21
C CYS A 172 -10.56 -12.15 -16.54
N TYR A 173 -10.22 -12.32 -17.82
CA TYR A 173 -8.94 -12.89 -18.24
C TYR A 173 -8.10 -11.96 -19.13
N ARG A 174 -8.48 -10.67 -19.22
CA ARG A 174 -7.74 -9.67 -20.02
C ARG A 174 -6.26 -9.64 -19.63
N MET A 175 -5.39 -9.58 -20.65
CA MET A 175 -3.93 -9.56 -20.50
C MET A 175 -3.41 -8.14 -20.19
N ILE A 176 -3.79 -7.59 -19.03
CA ILE A 176 -3.35 -6.25 -18.60
C ILE A 176 -2.16 -6.43 -17.66
N ARG A 177 -0.96 -6.10 -18.12
CA ARG A 177 0.33 -6.33 -17.41
C ARG A 177 0.34 -5.65 -16.04
N GLU A 178 -0.28 -4.48 -15.94
CA GLU A 178 -0.40 -3.64 -14.74
C GLU A 178 -1.36 -4.19 -13.67
N TRP A 179 -2.16 -5.24 -13.97
CA TRP A 179 -3.04 -5.91 -13.00
C TRP A 179 -2.31 -6.97 -12.15
N CYS A 180 -1.13 -7.40 -12.57
CA CYS A 180 -0.34 -8.38 -11.83
C CYS A 180 0.67 -7.72 -10.88
N ILE A 181 0.99 -8.43 -9.80
CA ILE A 181 2.02 -8.04 -8.84
C ILE A 181 3.36 -7.95 -9.57
N ASN A 182 4.09 -6.85 -9.35
CA ASN A 182 5.38 -6.54 -9.98
C ASN A 182 5.42 -6.73 -11.51
N GLU A 183 4.28 -6.59 -12.21
CA GLU A 183 4.18 -6.78 -13.67
C GLU A 183 4.71 -8.17 -14.15
N CYS A 184 4.62 -9.19 -13.29
CA CYS A 184 5.22 -10.52 -13.46
C CYS A 184 6.76 -10.53 -13.65
N ASN A 185 7.45 -9.47 -13.22
CA ASN A 185 8.90 -9.24 -13.37
C ASN A 185 9.42 -9.49 -14.80
N ASP A 186 8.57 -9.30 -15.82
CA ASP A 186 8.77 -9.65 -17.24
C ASP A 186 9.23 -11.11 -17.49
N ARG A 187 8.87 -12.02 -16.56
CA ARG A 187 9.14 -13.47 -16.56
C ARG A 187 7.88 -14.32 -16.79
N GLY A 188 6.80 -13.69 -17.27
CA GLY A 188 5.52 -14.33 -17.54
C GLY A 188 4.54 -13.39 -18.22
N THR A 189 3.35 -13.90 -18.54
CA THR A 189 2.22 -13.06 -18.99
C THR A 189 1.23 -12.88 -17.86
N CYS A 190 0.75 -11.66 -17.61
CA CYS A 190 -0.41 -11.46 -16.75
C CYS A 190 -1.68 -11.93 -17.46
N VAL A 191 -2.42 -12.85 -16.86
CA VAL A 191 -3.70 -13.38 -17.38
C VAL A 191 -4.73 -13.27 -16.26
N GLY A 192 -5.66 -12.32 -16.37
CA GLY A 192 -6.71 -12.13 -15.37
C GLY A 192 -6.18 -11.91 -13.96
N GLY A 193 -5.16 -11.04 -13.82
CA GLY A 193 -4.51 -10.71 -12.54
C GLY A 193 -3.66 -11.82 -11.91
N VAL A 194 -3.42 -12.93 -12.62
CA VAL A 194 -2.52 -14.01 -12.21
C VAL A 194 -1.35 -14.09 -13.18
N CYS A 195 -0.13 -14.23 -12.67
CA CYS A 195 1.05 -14.39 -13.52
C CYS A 195 1.19 -15.83 -14.04
N HIS A 196 1.11 -15.98 -15.36
CA HIS A 196 1.42 -17.23 -16.06
C HIS A 196 2.89 -17.21 -16.50
N CYS A 197 3.76 -17.65 -15.59
CA CYS A 197 5.21 -17.60 -15.72
C CYS A 197 5.73 -18.44 -16.89
N TYR A 198 6.90 -18.09 -17.40
CA TYR A 198 7.60 -18.93 -18.37
C TYR A 198 8.34 -20.10 -17.67
N PRO A 199 8.66 -21.20 -18.38
CA PRO A 199 9.16 -22.42 -17.74
C PRO A 199 10.38 -22.23 -16.85
N GLY A 200 10.32 -22.82 -15.66
CA GLY A 200 11.34 -22.70 -14.61
C GLY A 200 11.24 -21.44 -13.73
N TYR A 201 10.50 -20.40 -14.15
CA TYR A 201 10.14 -19.27 -13.27
C TYR A 201 8.82 -19.55 -12.54
N PHE A 202 8.70 -19.08 -11.30
CA PHE A 202 7.53 -19.33 -10.45
C PHE A 202 7.34 -18.27 -9.36
N GLY A 203 6.33 -18.51 -8.53
CA GLY A 203 5.80 -17.55 -7.55
C GLY A 203 4.76 -16.62 -8.15
N ALA A 204 4.00 -15.93 -7.30
CA ALA A 204 2.87 -15.09 -7.65
C ALA A 204 3.15 -14.01 -8.70
N ASP A 205 4.41 -13.58 -8.78
CA ASP A 205 4.92 -12.55 -9.69
C ASP A 205 6.08 -13.04 -10.58
N CYS A 206 6.29 -14.36 -10.70
CA CYS A 206 7.39 -14.97 -11.47
C CYS A 206 8.82 -14.56 -11.03
N SER A 207 8.97 -14.01 -9.83
CA SER A 207 10.27 -13.56 -9.32
C SER A 207 11.21 -14.71 -8.94
N LEU A 208 10.70 -15.92 -8.71
CA LEU A 208 11.48 -17.07 -8.25
C LEU A 208 11.96 -17.97 -9.40
N SER A 209 13.11 -18.60 -9.21
CA SER A 209 13.63 -19.71 -10.03
C SER A 209 14.56 -20.60 -9.20
N ILE A 210 14.78 -21.84 -9.63
CA ILE A 210 15.77 -22.74 -9.00
C ILE A 210 17.14 -22.52 -9.66
N ASP A 211 18.20 -22.42 -8.86
CA ASP A 211 19.57 -22.50 -9.36
C ASP A 211 20.02 -23.95 -9.48
N TYR A 212 19.77 -24.56 -10.64
CA TYR A 212 20.07 -25.98 -10.87
C TYR A 212 21.57 -26.33 -10.80
N ASP A 213 22.45 -25.37 -11.06
CA ASP A 213 23.88 -25.62 -11.32
C ASP A 213 24.84 -24.94 -10.31
N GLY A 214 24.33 -24.06 -9.43
CA GLY A 214 25.10 -23.48 -8.30
C GLY A 214 25.97 -22.29 -8.67
N GLY A 215 25.40 -21.33 -9.41
CA GLY A 215 26.09 -20.11 -9.85
C GLY A 215 25.22 -18.85 -9.89
N GLN A 216 23.98 -18.90 -9.40
CA GLN A 216 23.01 -17.80 -9.47
C GLN A 216 22.77 -17.22 -8.08
N GLY A 217 23.11 -15.94 -7.88
CA GLY A 217 22.92 -15.25 -6.60
C GLY A 217 23.72 -15.84 -5.42
N GLY A 218 24.77 -16.63 -5.69
CA GLY A 218 25.63 -17.23 -4.67
C GLY A 218 24.98 -18.32 -3.80
N ARG A 219 23.83 -18.88 -4.23
CA ARG A 219 23.14 -19.96 -3.50
C ARG A 219 23.62 -21.35 -3.97
N ALA A 220 23.29 -22.38 -3.21
CA ALA A 220 23.72 -23.76 -3.50
C ALA A 220 22.89 -24.41 -4.63
N PRO A 221 23.44 -25.42 -5.35
CA PRO A 221 22.69 -26.17 -6.35
C PRO A 221 21.35 -26.70 -5.82
N GLY A 222 20.28 -26.48 -6.57
CA GLY A 222 18.91 -26.86 -6.22
C GLY A 222 18.17 -25.88 -5.30
N ALA A 223 18.80 -24.78 -4.86
CA ALA A 223 18.14 -23.76 -4.04
C ALA A 223 17.26 -22.80 -4.87
N THR A 224 16.21 -22.26 -4.24
CA THR A 224 15.46 -21.12 -4.80
C THR A 224 16.30 -19.85 -4.77
N VAL A 225 16.26 -19.08 -5.85
CA VAL A 225 16.89 -17.78 -6.02
C VAL A 225 15.84 -16.75 -6.42
N LEU A 226 15.87 -15.58 -5.76
CA LEU A 226 15.03 -14.44 -6.11
C LEU A 226 15.66 -13.63 -7.24
N LEU A 227 14.89 -13.34 -8.29
CA LEU A 227 15.25 -12.50 -9.43
C LEU A 227 16.61 -12.87 -10.06
N ALA A 228 16.89 -14.18 -10.15
CA ALA A 228 18.16 -14.73 -10.63
C ALA A 228 18.65 -14.09 -11.94
N GLY A 229 19.89 -13.60 -11.97
CA GLY A 229 20.47 -12.91 -13.13
C GLY A 229 20.13 -11.41 -13.27
N LEU A 230 19.28 -10.83 -12.41
CA LEU A 230 18.95 -9.39 -12.42
C LEU A 230 19.70 -8.57 -11.35
N GLY A 231 20.70 -9.14 -10.69
CA GLY A 231 21.53 -8.43 -9.71
C GLY A 231 20.80 -8.02 -8.43
N TYR A 232 19.82 -8.83 -7.99
CA TYR A 232 19.18 -8.64 -6.69
C TYR A 232 20.20 -8.78 -5.55
N THR A 233 20.10 -7.90 -4.55
CA THR A 233 20.86 -8.00 -3.30
C THR A 233 19.90 -7.93 -2.13
N ASP A 234 20.13 -8.79 -1.15
CA ASP A 234 19.40 -8.79 0.10
C ASP A 234 19.81 -7.55 0.92
N ASN A 235 18.88 -6.90 1.61
CA ASN A 235 19.15 -5.71 2.41
C ASN A 235 19.73 -6.13 3.77
N PRO A 236 21.03 -5.90 4.04
CA PRO A 236 21.70 -6.49 5.21
C PRO A 236 21.18 -5.93 6.53
N ARG A 237 20.56 -4.74 6.54
CA ARG A 237 19.97 -4.15 7.76
C ARG A 237 18.52 -4.57 7.98
N GLY A 238 17.86 -5.14 6.97
CA GLY A 238 16.45 -5.50 7.03
C GLY A 238 16.17 -6.81 7.78
N PRO A 239 14.94 -7.03 8.27
CA PRO A 239 14.47 -8.38 8.60
C PRO A 239 14.27 -9.20 7.31
N ARG A 240 14.67 -10.48 7.34
CA ARG A 240 14.43 -11.47 6.28
C ARG A 240 13.00 -12.00 6.39
N ILE A 241 12.17 -11.71 5.39
CA ILE A 241 10.74 -12.06 5.36
C ILE A 241 10.51 -13.12 4.29
N TYR A 242 10.23 -14.36 4.69
CA TYR A 242 9.77 -15.38 3.73
C TYR A 242 8.29 -15.15 3.40
N MET A 243 7.91 -15.40 2.15
CA MET A 243 6.58 -15.15 1.63
C MET A 243 5.94 -16.44 1.14
N TYR A 244 4.78 -16.82 1.70
CA TYR A 244 4.13 -18.07 1.31
C TYR A 244 3.55 -18.04 -0.11
N GLU A 245 4.17 -18.80 -1.01
CA GLU A 245 3.70 -19.05 -2.36
C GLU A 245 2.59 -20.11 -2.37
N PHE A 246 1.39 -19.69 -1.95
CA PHE A 246 0.16 -20.47 -2.05
C PHE A 246 -0.24 -20.72 -3.51
N PRO A 247 -1.14 -21.68 -3.79
CA PRO A 247 -1.86 -21.75 -5.05
C PRO A 247 -2.67 -20.46 -5.34
N PRO A 248 -2.77 -19.99 -6.60
CA PRO A 248 -3.39 -18.69 -6.94
C PRO A 248 -4.84 -18.53 -6.46
N GLU A 249 -5.61 -19.60 -6.39
CA GLU A 249 -7.01 -19.61 -5.94
C GLU A 249 -7.18 -19.25 -4.46
N MET A 250 -6.13 -19.42 -3.64
CA MET A 250 -6.13 -19.05 -2.23
C MET A 250 -5.84 -17.57 -1.99
N HIS A 251 -5.18 -16.89 -2.94
CA HIS A 251 -4.51 -15.62 -2.61
C HIS A 251 -4.32 -14.59 -3.75
N LEU A 252 -4.46 -14.96 -5.03
CA LEU A 252 -4.44 -14.05 -6.18
C LEU A 252 -5.83 -13.80 -6.78
N TRP A 253 -6.72 -14.80 -6.75
CA TRP A 253 -8.07 -14.65 -7.29
C TRP A 253 -8.92 -13.61 -6.53
N GLY A 254 -8.43 -13.07 -5.40
CA GLY A 254 -9.02 -11.91 -4.69
C GLY A 254 -8.33 -10.55 -4.90
N GLN A 255 -7.22 -10.46 -5.64
CA GLN A 255 -6.35 -9.26 -5.63
C GLN A 255 -6.75 -8.14 -6.59
N ILE A 256 -7.58 -8.42 -7.60
CA ILE A 256 -7.76 -7.50 -8.74
C ILE A 256 -8.65 -6.29 -8.39
N TRP A 257 -9.30 -6.30 -7.22
CA TRP A 257 -10.12 -5.19 -6.74
C TRP A 257 -10.05 -5.06 -5.21
N VAL A 258 -8.87 -4.68 -4.70
CA VAL A 258 -8.68 -4.43 -3.26
C VAL A 258 -9.07 -2.99 -2.91
N ASP A 259 -10.16 -2.80 -2.16
CA ASP A 259 -10.56 -1.48 -1.63
C ASP A 259 -9.61 -0.94 -0.55
N ARG A 260 -8.63 -1.76 -0.13
CA ARG A 260 -7.53 -1.47 0.80
C ARG A 260 -6.24 -2.22 0.39
N PRO A 261 -5.45 -1.74 -0.58
CA PRO A 261 -4.40 -2.51 -1.25
C PRO A 261 -3.11 -2.76 -0.43
N LEU A 262 -3.14 -2.56 0.90
CA LEU A 262 -1.97 -2.71 1.78
C LEU A 262 -1.24 -4.05 1.58
N ASN A 263 -1.97 -5.14 1.39
CA ASN A 263 -1.41 -6.47 1.22
C ASN A 263 -0.66 -6.67 -0.12
N VAL A 264 -1.00 -5.88 -1.15
CA VAL A 264 -0.29 -5.87 -2.45
C VAL A 264 0.93 -4.98 -2.33
N ILE A 265 0.76 -3.80 -1.74
CA ILE A 265 1.85 -2.84 -1.55
C ILE A 265 2.97 -3.42 -0.67
N LEU A 266 2.66 -4.06 0.45
CA LEU A 266 3.69 -4.73 1.26
C LEU A 266 4.38 -5.87 0.48
N TRP A 267 3.71 -6.52 -0.47
CA TRP A 267 4.33 -7.53 -1.32
C TRP A 267 5.31 -6.93 -2.32
N GLU A 268 4.86 -5.97 -3.13
CA GLU A 268 5.70 -5.21 -4.07
C GLU A 268 6.93 -4.64 -3.33
N ARG A 269 6.75 -4.17 -2.09
CA ARG A 269 7.76 -3.44 -1.32
C ARG A 269 8.70 -4.30 -0.48
N PHE A 270 8.27 -5.44 0.07
CA PHE A 270 9.22 -6.37 0.69
C PHE A 270 10.24 -6.91 -0.33
N MET A 271 9.85 -7.06 -1.61
CA MET A 271 10.84 -7.33 -2.66
C MET A 271 11.75 -6.13 -2.91
N SER A 272 11.18 -4.95 -3.23
CA SER A 272 11.99 -3.79 -3.67
C SER A 272 12.90 -3.22 -2.60
N LEU A 273 12.64 -3.49 -1.31
CA LEU A 273 13.46 -3.07 -0.17
C LEU A 273 14.52 -4.10 0.25
N GLY A 274 14.72 -5.17 -0.53
CA GLY A 274 15.71 -6.23 -0.25
C GLY A 274 15.32 -7.18 0.90
N LEU A 275 14.04 -7.25 1.27
CA LEU A 275 13.59 -7.96 2.49
C LEU A 275 13.04 -9.37 2.23
N ARG A 276 12.74 -9.71 0.97
CA ARG A 276 12.13 -10.99 0.61
C ARG A 276 13.18 -12.11 0.64
N GLU A 277 13.10 -12.97 1.66
CA GLU A 277 13.85 -14.23 1.70
C GLU A 277 13.07 -15.35 1.00
N VAL A 278 13.80 -16.30 0.41
CA VAL A 278 13.27 -17.48 -0.29
C VAL A 278 13.79 -18.79 0.30
N ASP A 279 14.73 -18.73 1.25
CA ASP A 279 15.08 -19.83 2.15
C ASP A 279 14.30 -19.69 3.48
N PRO A 280 13.23 -20.48 3.70
CA PRO A 280 12.42 -20.35 4.91
C PRO A 280 13.15 -20.75 6.20
N ALA A 281 14.32 -21.41 6.14
CA ALA A 281 15.13 -21.67 7.33
C ALA A 281 15.83 -20.40 7.85
N LYS A 282 16.13 -19.44 6.96
CA LYS A 282 16.75 -18.14 7.27
C LYS A 282 15.74 -17.05 7.61
N ALA A 283 14.46 -17.31 7.43
CA ALA A 283 13.39 -16.34 7.66
C ALA A 283 13.34 -15.89 9.14
N ASP A 284 13.41 -14.57 9.34
CA ASP A 284 13.15 -13.93 10.63
C ASP A 284 11.64 -13.78 10.86
N TYR A 285 10.88 -13.54 9.80
CA TYR A 285 9.41 -13.46 9.78
C TYR A 285 8.82 -14.16 8.56
N PHE A 286 7.54 -14.54 8.66
CA PHE A 286 6.76 -15.20 7.60
C PHE A 286 5.54 -14.38 7.22
N PHE A 287 5.51 -13.83 6.00
CA PHE A 287 4.34 -13.11 5.50
C PHE A 287 3.32 -14.07 4.87
N ILE A 288 2.05 -13.97 5.30
CA ILE A 288 0.91 -14.70 4.73
C ILE A 288 0.14 -13.75 3.80
N PRO A 289 0.40 -13.79 2.46
CA PRO A 289 -0.22 -12.87 1.52
C PRO A 289 -1.72 -13.09 1.32
N GLY A 290 -2.38 -12.05 0.80
CA GLY A 290 -3.76 -12.11 0.31
C GLY A 290 -4.81 -12.18 1.41
N CYS A 291 -4.73 -11.30 2.41
CA CYS A 291 -5.85 -10.94 3.26
C CYS A 291 -6.24 -9.48 3.04
N ALA A 292 -7.38 -9.29 2.38
CA ALA A 292 -8.09 -8.03 2.27
C ALA A 292 -9.22 -8.00 3.32
N ARG A 293 -10.33 -7.31 3.04
CA ARG A 293 -11.52 -7.33 3.89
C ARG A 293 -12.29 -8.65 3.74
N ARG A 294 -12.83 -9.18 4.85
CA ARG A 294 -13.73 -10.37 4.88
C ARG A 294 -13.18 -11.67 4.24
N CYS A 295 -11.87 -11.89 4.21
CA CYS A 295 -11.34 -13.16 3.71
C CYS A 295 -11.82 -14.33 4.61
N ASP A 296 -12.40 -15.37 4.00
CA ASP A 296 -13.04 -16.50 4.69
C ASP A 296 -12.32 -17.85 4.45
N LYS A 297 -11.50 -17.94 3.38
CA LYS A 297 -10.73 -19.13 2.96
C LYS A 297 -9.46 -19.37 3.79
N TRP A 298 -9.53 -19.27 5.11
CA TRP A 298 -8.37 -19.47 5.97
C TRP A 298 -7.96 -20.91 6.07
N ASP A 299 -8.91 -21.80 6.38
CA ASP A 299 -8.62 -23.22 6.57
C ASP A 299 -7.88 -23.87 5.38
N GLY A 300 -8.10 -23.41 4.15
CA GLY A 300 -7.27 -23.75 2.99
C GLY A 300 -5.79 -23.35 3.15
N LYS A 301 -5.52 -22.08 3.46
CA LYS A 301 -4.15 -21.57 3.72
C LYS A 301 -3.52 -22.21 4.97
N LEU A 302 -4.29 -22.38 6.05
CA LEU A 302 -3.79 -22.98 7.29
C LEU A 302 -3.39 -24.44 7.04
N SER A 303 -4.25 -25.19 6.33
CA SER A 303 -3.95 -26.56 5.91
C SER A 303 -2.74 -26.64 4.97
N PHE A 304 -2.56 -25.65 4.09
CA PHE A 304 -1.38 -25.58 3.21
C PHE A 304 -0.08 -25.36 4.00
N ILE A 305 -0.06 -24.40 4.93
CA ILE A 305 1.09 -24.17 5.84
C ILE A 305 1.37 -25.43 6.65
N MET A 306 0.36 -26.02 7.29
CA MET A 306 0.54 -27.22 8.13
C MET A 306 0.86 -28.50 7.34
N LYS A 307 0.62 -28.54 6.02
CA LYS A 307 0.99 -29.66 5.15
C LYS A 307 2.41 -29.54 4.58
N HIS A 308 2.86 -28.33 4.27
CA HIS A 308 4.10 -28.10 3.52
C HIS A 308 5.22 -27.39 4.33
N TYR A 309 4.87 -26.69 5.42
CA TYR A 309 5.75 -25.78 6.14
C TYR A 309 5.57 -25.83 7.68
N ALA A 310 4.98 -26.91 8.22
CA ALA A 310 4.64 -27.05 9.64
C ALA A 310 5.84 -26.84 10.59
N GLN A 311 7.04 -27.23 10.19
CA GLN A 311 8.28 -27.03 10.95
C GLN A 311 8.56 -25.54 11.23
N TYR A 312 8.18 -24.65 10.32
CA TYR A 312 8.37 -23.21 10.47
C TYR A 312 7.27 -22.57 11.31
N TRP A 313 6.02 -22.99 11.13
CA TRP A 313 4.91 -22.57 12.01
C TRP A 313 5.13 -23.00 13.47
N ASN A 314 5.51 -24.26 13.67
CA ASN A 314 5.70 -24.85 15.00
C ASN A 314 6.93 -24.32 15.73
N ARG A 315 7.91 -23.71 15.03
CA ARG A 315 9.12 -23.10 15.62
C ARG A 315 8.78 -22.08 16.70
N ASN A 316 7.82 -21.21 16.42
CA ASN A 316 7.41 -20.07 17.26
C ASN A 316 5.88 -20.03 17.48
N HIS A 317 5.18 -21.13 17.19
CA HIS A 317 3.72 -21.25 17.24
C HIS A 317 2.95 -20.12 16.53
N GLY A 318 3.49 -19.62 15.41
CA GLY A 318 2.90 -18.52 14.64
C GLY A 318 3.27 -17.10 15.06
N ARG A 319 4.12 -16.90 16.10
CA ARG A 319 4.46 -15.54 16.58
C ARG A 319 5.35 -14.75 15.63
N ASP A 320 6.09 -15.42 14.74
CA ASP A 320 6.85 -14.81 13.64
C ASP A 320 6.03 -14.69 12.33
N HIS A 321 4.75 -15.05 12.35
CA HIS A 321 3.86 -14.95 11.19
C HIS A 321 3.09 -13.63 11.18
N ILE A 322 3.21 -12.93 10.05
CA ILE A 322 2.65 -11.61 9.79
C ILE A 322 1.53 -11.73 8.75
N MET A 323 0.37 -11.13 9.04
CA MET A 323 -0.70 -10.94 8.05
C MET A 323 -1.25 -9.52 8.06
N THR A 324 -1.78 -9.06 6.93
CA THR A 324 -2.55 -7.81 6.84
C THR A 324 -4.01 -8.04 7.23
N HIS A 325 -4.60 -7.12 7.98
CA HIS A 325 -6.05 -7.02 8.12
C HIS A 325 -6.55 -5.58 7.95
N PRO A 326 -6.79 -5.13 6.71
CA PRO A 326 -7.14 -3.74 6.45
C PRO A 326 -8.65 -3.44 6.53
N GLY A 327 -9.48 -4.41 6.96
CA GLY A 327 -10.92 -4.21 7.15
C GLY A 327 -11.27 -3.19 8.24
N ASP A 328 -12.48 -2.59 8.17
CA ASP A 328 -12.81 -1.39 8.95
C ASP A 328 -12.75 -1.61 10.48
N TRP A 329 -13.01 -2.83 10.96
CA TRP A 329 -12.86 -3.22 12.37
C TRP A 329 -11.71 -4.21 12.62
N GLY A 330 -10.72 -4.33 11.72
CA GLY A 330 -9.55 -5.17 12.01
C GLY A 330 -9.92 -6.64 12.32
N ARG A 331 -9.19 -7.25 13.25
CA ARG A 331 -9.39 -8.61 13.77
C ARG A 331 -10.82 -8.86 14.33
N CYS A 332 -11.58 -7.80 14.67
CA CYS A 332 -12.99 -7.90 15.09
C CYS A 332 -13.93 -8.31 13.94
N GLU A 333 -13.55 -8.09 12.67
CA GLU A 333 -14.33 -8.60 11.53
C GLU A 333 -14.26 -10.15 11.52
N ARG A 334 -15.24 -10.80 12.14
CA ARG A 334 -15.34 -12.27 12.25
C ARG A 334 -15.66 -12.95 10.90
N SER A 335 -14.73 -12.89 9.96
CA SER A 335 -14.71 -13.75 8.75
C SER A 335 -13.98 -15.08 8.98
N TRP A 336 -13.38 -15.27 10.17
CA TRP A 336 -12.75 -16.52 10.61
C TRP A 336 -13.81 -17.52 11.04
N ARG A 337 -13.49 -18.82 10.95
CA ARG A 337 -14.29 -19.88 11.59
C ARG A 337 -13.73 -20.06 13.00
N GLU A 338 -14.56 -20.38 13.99
CA GLU A 338 -14.15 -20.55 15.40
C GLU A 338 -13.00 -21.57 15.59
N LYS A 339 -12.92 -22.57 14.70
CA LYS A 339 -11.81 -23.53 14.64
C LYS A 339 -10.45 -22.95 14.18
N ASP A 340 -10.45 -21.81 13.50
CA ASP A 340 -9.27 -21.14 12.94
C ASP A 340 -8.73 -20.08 13.92
N ASP A 341 -9.54 -19.62 14.88
CA ASP A 341 -9.18 -18.58 15.88
C ASP A 341 -7.88 -18.91 16.60
N GLY A 342 -7.68 -20.16 17.03
CA GLY A 342 -6.47 -20.59 17.77
C GLY A 342 -5.18 -20.56 16.95
N PHE A 343 -5.26 -20.50 15.62
CA PHE A 343 -4.10 -20.29 14.73
C PHE A 343 -3.81 -18.80 14.59
N ILE A 344 -4.86 -18.01 14.30
CA ILE A 344 -4.76 -16.56 14.07
C ILE A 344 -4.44 -15.81 15.38
N ALA A 345 -4.77 -16.40 16.55
CA ALA A 345 -4.54 -15.83 17.88
C ALA A 345 -3.09 -15.46 18.19
N ASN A 346 -2.10 -16.21 17.70
CA ASN A 346 -0.67 -15.97 17.98
C ASN A 346 0.02 -15.05 16.95
N MET A 347 -0.62 -14.77 15.81
CA MET A 347 -0.02 -14.04 14.70
C MET A 347 0.05 -12.53 14.94
N THR A 348 1.09 -11.87 14.42
CA THR A 348 1.15 -10.42 14.29
C THR A 348 0.21 -9.96 13.18
N VAL A 349 -0.88 -9.27 13.54
CA VAL A 349 -1.80 -8.69 12.55
C VAL A 349 -1.48 -7.21 12.33
N LEU A 350 -1.19 -6.85 11.08
CA LEU A 350 -1.05 -5.47 10.62
C LEU A 350 -2.44 -4.92 10.31
N GLN A 351 -3.05 -4.21 11.25
CA GLN A 351 -4.45 -3.74 11.15
C GLN A 351 -4.61 -2.22 11.27
N HIS A 352 -5.76 -1.71 10.82
CA HIS A 352 -6.11 -0.29 10.91
C HIS A 352 -7.00 0.06 12.11
N TRP A 353 -7.56 -0.94 12.82
CA TRP A 353 -8.47 -0.75 13.95
C TRP A 353 -7.82 -1.11 15.28
N GLY A 354 -7.83 -0.15 16.21
CA GLY A 354 -7.05 -0.20 17.45
C GLY A 354 -7.85 -0.45 18.73
N MET A 355 -9.05 -1.05 18.66
CA MET A 355 -9.92 -1.19 19.83
C MET A 355 -9.33 -2.17 20.87
N THR A 356 -9.05 -1.64 22.07
CA THR A 356 -8.40 -2.38 23.17
C THR A 356 -9.36 -2.88 24.25
N VAL A 357 -10.56 -2.31 24.40
CA VAL A 357 -11.60 -2.81 25.34
C VAL A 357 -12.86 -3.26 24.60
N ASP A 358 -13.70 -4.09 25.22
CA ASP A 358 -14.99 -4.48 24.66
C ASP A 358 -16.07 -3.45 24.98
N ARG A 359 -16.41 -2.61 23.99
CA ARG A 359 -17.52 -1.64 24.02
C ARG A 359 -18.76 -2.15 23.26
N SER A 360 -18.80 -3.43 22.86
CA SER A 360 -19.85 -3.97 22.00
C SER A 360 -21.25 -3.94 22.64
N GLN A 361 -21.33 -4.08 23.97
CA GLN A 361 -22.58 -4.00 24.73
C GLN A 361 -23.04 -2.54 24.88
N GLU A 362 -22.13 -1.63 25.24
CA GLU A 362 -22.36 -0.18 25.36
C GLU A 362 -22.90 0.41 24.05
N ILE A 363 -22.26 0.07 22.93
CA ILE A 363 -22.57 0.59 21.59
C ILE A 363 -23.71 -0.19 20.92
N ASN A 364 -24.12 -1.33 21.50
CA ASN A 364 -25.05 -2.30 20.91
C ASN A 364 -24.63 -2.72 19.48
N HIS A 365 -23.35 -3.08 19.31
CA HIS A 365 -22.78 -3.44 18.01
C HIS A 365 -21.60 -4.41 18.15
N PRO A 366 -21.68 -5.65 17.62
CA PRO A 366 -20.76 -6.74 17.97
C PRO A 366 -19.32 -6.56 17.48
N LEU A 367 -19.04 -5.63 16.56
CA LEU A 367 -17.69 -5.38 16.03
C LEU A 367 -16.87 -4.34 16.84
N PHE A 368 -17.42 -3.83 17.95
CA PHE A 368 -16.68 -2.97 18.90
C PHE A 368 -16.17 -3.76 20.12
N ASN A 369 -15.92 -5.06 19.97
CA ASN A 369 -15.22 -5.86 20.96
C ASN A 369 -13.73 -5.50 21.01
N SER A 370 -13.00 -5.94 22.04
CA SER A 370 -11.54 -5.87 22.03
C SER A 370 -10.99 -6.82 20.96
N CYS A 371 -10.09 -6.32 20.11
CA CYS A 371 -9.43 -7.11 19.05
C CYS A 371 -8.10 -6.55 18.54
N PHE A 372 -7.62 -5.42 19.06
CA PHE A 372 -6.22 -5.05 18.94
C PHE A 372 -5.45 -5.61 20.13
N ILE A 373 -4.42 -6.43 19.88
CA ILE A 373 -3.59 -7.05 20.93
C ILE A 373 -2.27 -6.26 21.06
N PRO A 374 -2.06 -5.46 22.13
CA PRO A 374 -0.80 -4.76 22.38
C PRO A 374 0.40 -5.71 22.48
N ASN A 375 1.60 -5.25 22.14
CA ASN A 375 2.84 -6.04 22.11
C ASN A 375 2.84 -7.21 21.09
N GLN A 376 1.80 -7.35 20.25
CA GLN A 376 1.67 -8.41 19.25
C GLN A 376 1.26 -7.85 17.89
N ASP A 377 0.08 -7.21 17.82
CA ASP A 377 -0.40 -6.56 16.61
C ASP A 377 0.40 -5.28 16.33
N ILE A 378 0.29 -4.74 15.12
CA ILE A 378 0.87 -3.45 14.73
C ILE A 378 -0.22 -2.63 14.07
N LEU A 379 -0.48 -1.42 14.59
CA LEU A 379 -1.45 -0.53 13.99
C LEU A 379 -0.81 0.28 12.86
N ILE A 380 -1.03 -0.17 11.64
CA ILE A 380 -0.44 0.41 10.42
C ILE A 380 -1.36 1.51 9.85
N PRO A 381 -0.86 2.68 9.44
CA PRO A 381 -1.68 3.75 8.90
C PRO A 381 -2.52 3.31 7.68
N PRO A 382 -3.80 3.69 7.59
CA PRO A 382 -4.63 3.37 6.44
C PRO A 382 -4.21 4.11 5.17
N MET A 383 -3.82 3.33 4.15
CA MET A 383 -3.53 3.79 2.80
C MET A 383 -4.71 4.59 2.21
N SER A 384 -4.52 5.90 2.09
CA SER A 384 -5.56 6.85 1.69
C SER A 384 -5.26 7.45 0.31
N GLY A 385 -5.02 6.57 -0.67
CA GLY A 385 -4.64 6.96 -2.04
C GLY A 385 -5.70 7.79 -2.79
N ASP A 386 -6.97 7.67 -2.38
CA ASP A 386 -8.10 8.52 -2.79
C ASP A 386 -7.90 10.02 -2.45
N MET A 387 -7.03 10.30 -1.47
CA MET A 387 -6.64 11.65 -1.06
C MET A 387 -5.33 12.15 -1.69
N TYR A 388 -4.60 11.35 -2.47
CA TYR A 388 -3.21 11.66 -2.84
C TYR A 388 -3.04 13.02 -3.55
N TRP A 389 -3.86 13.30 -4.56
CA TRP A 389 -3.91 14.58 -5.29
C TRP A 389 -4.31 15.80 -4.43
N GLN A 390 -4.78 15.57 -3.20
CA GLN A 390 -5.04 16.61 -2.21
C GLN A 390 -3.90 16.78 -1.19
N TYR A 391 -2.95 15.84 -1.07
CA TYR A 391 -1.81 15.98 -0.16
C TYR A 391 -0.79 17.04 -0.62
N GLU A 392 -0.84 17.48 -1.88
CA GLU A 392 -0.19 18.72 -2.35
C GLU A 392 -0.69 20.00 -1.65
N LYS A 393 -1.71 19.91 -0.77
CA LYS A 393 -2.15 21.00 0.11
C LYS A 393 -1.41 21.03 1.45
N ASN A 394 -0.58 20.03 1.78
CA ASN A 394 0.15 20.03 3.04
C ASN A 394 1.20 21.15 3.12
N ILE A 395 1.43 21.68 4.32
CA ILE A 395 2.24 22.89 4.52
C ILE A 395 3.74 22.69 4.22
N TRP A 396 4.22 21.45 4.20
CA TRP A 396 5.63 21.07 3.95
C TRP A 396 5.89 20.61 2.51
N HIS A 397 4.87 20.60 1.65
CA HIS A 397 5.04 20.22 0.24
C HIS A 397 5.90 21.25 -0.51
N PRO A 398 6.84 20.86 -1.40
CA PRO A 398 7.69 21.80 -2.13
C PRO A 398 6.92 22.92 -2.85
N ASN A 399 5.79 22.56 -3.50
CA ASN A 399 4.90 23.53 -4.18
C ASN A 399 4.20 24.54 -3.22
N ARG A 400 4.37 24.45 -1.90
CA ARG A 400 3.79 25.35 -0.89
C ARG A 400 4.81 26.27 -0.23
N ARG A 401 6.12 25.99 -0.33
CA ARG A 401 7.19 26.82 0.26
C ARG A 401 7.10 28.32 -0.08
N HIS A 402 6.68 28.64 -1.31
CA HIS A 402 6.51 30.02 -1.80
C HIS A 402 5.03 30.49 -1.84
N SER A 403 4.09 29.64 -1.43
CA SER A 403 2.64 29.90 -1.45
C SER A 403 1.93 29.02 -0.41
N PRO A 404 2.20 29.27 0.89
CA PRO A 404 1.59 28.51 1.97
C PRO A 404 0.08 28.78 2.04
N ILE A 405 -0.68 27.77 2.49
CA ILE A 405 -2.12 27.91 2.71
C ILE A 405 -2.34 28.55 4.09
N PRO A 406 -2.99 29.73 4.18
CA PRO A 406 -3.24 30.37 5.47
C PRO A 406 -4.18 29.53 6.33
N LYS A 407 -3.89 29.44 7.63
CA LYS A 407 -4.83 28.89 8.61
C LYS A 407 -5.91 29.94 8.90
N THR A 408 -7.09 29.75 8.31
CA THR A 408 -8.25 30.67 8.43
C THR A 408 -9.34 30.11 9.34
N THR A 409 -9.33 28.80 9.56
CA THR A 409 -10.30 28.06 10.37
C THR A 409 -9.62 27.53 11.63
N LEU A 410 -10.25 27.67 12.80
CA LEU A 410 -9.74 27.10 14.04
C LEU A 410 -9.82 25.56 13.99
N ALA A 411 -11.00 25.01 13.72
CA ALA A 411 -11.18 23.56 13.63
C ALA A 411 -12.22 23.14 12.57
N SER A 412 -11.98 22.03 11.87
CA SER A 412 -12.94 21.51 10.88
C SER A 412 -13.29 20.02 10.99
N LEU A 413 -14.50 19.70 10.52
CA LEU A 413 -15.04 18.34 10.37
C LEU A 413 -15.91 18.25 9.12
N ALA A 414 -15.39 17.68 8.04
CA ALA A 414 -16.12 17.49 6.79
C ALA A 414 -16.50 16.01 6.56
N GLY A 415 -17.80 15.70 6.50
CA GLY A 415 -18.33 14.37 6.13
C GLY A 415 -19.58 13.93 6.89
N SER A 416 -19.98 12.67 6.71
CA SER A 416 -21.12 12.03 7.39
C SER A 416 -21.14 12.25 8.91
N ILE A 417 -22.30 12.65 9.44
CA ILE A 417 -22.55 12.96 10.85
C ILE A 417 -23.34 11.84 11.54
N CYS A 418 -24.59 11.58 11.13
CA CYS A 418 -25.45 10.55 11.74
C CYS A 418 -25.36 9.15 11.12
N GLY A 419 -24.52 8.97 10.09
CA GLY A 419 -24.38 7.69 9.39
C GLY A 419 -23.73 7.84 8.01
N TRP A 420 -23.16 6.75 7.49
CA TRP A 420 -22.60 6.70 6.13
C TRP A 420 -23.65 7.12 5.09
N ASN A 421 -23.34 8.17 4.32
CA ASN A 421 -24.25 8.83 3.36
C ASN A 421 -25.63 9.27 3.92
N SER A 422 -25.81 9.32 5.25
CA SER A 422 -27.04 9.84 5.84
C SER A 422 -27.15 11.35 5.65
N VAL A 423 -28.34 11.81 5.24
CA VAL A 423 -28.71 13.23 5.19
C VAL A 423 -29.17 13.77 6.54
N GLU A 424 -29.44 12.87 7.49
CA GLU A 424 -29.88 13.13 8.86
C GLU A 424 -28.91 14.03 9.64
N GLU A 425 -29.46 14.86 10.51
CA GLU A 425 -28.74 15.71 11.45
C GLU A 425 -29.13 15.34 12.88
N PRO A 426 -28.27 15.64 13.88
CA PRO A 426 -28.54 15.34 15.29
C PRO A 426 -29.87 15.92 15.80
N PRO A 427 -30.59 15.20 16.67
CA PRO A 427 -30.22 13.93 17.30
C PRO A 427 -30.33 12.72 16.34
N CYS A 428 -29.24 11.96 16.24
CA CYS A 428 -29.12 10.84 15.29
C CYS A 428 -29.82 9.58 15.81
N ARG A 429 -30.59 8.90 14.96
CA ARG A 429 -31.26 7.62 15.30
C ARG A 429 -30.32 6.46 15.64
N LYS A 430 -29.04 6.55 15.25
CA LYS A 430 -28.01 5.53 15.53
C LYS A 430 -26.78 6.15 16.18
N HIS A 431 -26.67 6.00 17.49
CA HIS A 431 -25.50 6.44 18.26
C HIS A 431 -24.21 5.68 17.89
N SER A 432 -24.32 4.45 17.39
CA SER A 432 -23.17 3.59 17.04
C SER A 432 -22.29 4.10 15.88
N TYR A 433 -22.74 5.10 15.12
CA TYR A 433 -21.91 5.73 14.10
C TYR A 433 -21.06 6.83 14.74
N SER A 434 -19.74 6.64 14.75
CA SER A 434 -18.79 7.57 15.38
C SER A 434 -19.11 7.87 16.85
N LEU A 435 -19.65 6.88 17.58
CA LEU A 435 -19.89 6.90 19.03
C LEU A 435 -20.68 8.13 19.53
N GLY A 436 -21.54 8.69 18.67
CA GLY A 436 -22.22 9.97 18.92
C GLY A 436 -21.32 11.22 18.89
N VAL A 437 -19.99 11.09 18.91
CA VAL A 437 -19.02 12.20 18.95
C VAL A 437 -19.24 13.21 17.82
N ARG A 438 -19.48 12.75 16.58
CA ARG A 438 -19.78 13.66 15.46
C ARG A 438 -21.10 14.40 15.61
N ALA A 439 -22.06 13.83 16.34
CA ALA A 439 -23.34 14.46 16.63
C ALA A 439 -23.22 15.53 17.74
N ALA A 440 -22.29 15.35 18.69
CA ALA A 440 -21.90 16.37 19.65
C ALA A 440 -21.14 17.52 18.97
N LEU A 441 -20.11 17.20 18.16
CA LEU A 441 -19.33 18.20 17.41
C LEU A 441 -20.19 19.04 16.45
N TRP A 442 -21.29 18.49 15.89
CA TRP A 442 -22.24 19.22 15.05
C TRP A 442 -22.85 20.46 15.73
N GLN A 443 -22.85 20.55 17.06
CA GLN A 443 -23.34 21.75 17.76
C GLN A 443 -22.40 22.95 17.60
N LEU A 444 -21.11 22.73 17.32
CA LEU A 444 -20.13 23.79 17.07
C LEU A 444 -20.15 24.33 15.62
N ARG A 445 -21.00 23.80 14.73
CA ARG A 445 -21.01 24.16 13.30
C ARG A 445 -21.27 25.65 13.02
N ASP A 446 -22.02 26.31 13.90
CA ASP A 446 -22.42 27.72 13.80
C ASP A 446 -21.50 28.64 14.64
N THR A 447 -20.48 28.06 15.30
CA THR A 447 -19.57 28.77 16.21
C THR A 447 -18.41 29.44 15.44
N PRO A 448 -18.07 30.72 15.70
CA PRO A 448 -17.03 31.43 14.97
C PRO A 448 -15.66 30.73 14.94
N GLY A 449 -15.19 30.40 13.74
CA GLY A 449 -13.92 29.71 13.49
C GLY A 449 -14.03 28.18 13.37
N PHE A 450 -15.21 27.59 13.56
CA PHE A 450 -15.46 26.17 13.31
C PHE A 450 -16.07 25.97 11.93
N HIS A 451 -15.61 24.96 11.18
CA HIS A 451 -16.18 24.58 9.88
C HIS A 451 -16.59 23.10 9.89
N ILE A 452 -17.85 22.85 10.24
CA ILE A 452 -18.40 21.50 10.42
C ILE A 452 -19.54 21.30 9.43
N ALA A 453 -19.34 20.40 8.47
CA ALA A 453 -20.20 20.28 7.29
C ALA A 453 -20.37 18.82 6.84
N LYS A 454 -21.57 18.46 6.36
CA LYS A 454 -21.84 17.10 5.82
C LYS A 454 -21.04 16.78 4.56
N ARG A 455 -20.68 17.79 3.76
CA ARG A 455 -19.84 17.73 2.54
C ARG A 455 -19.10 19.05 2.36
N VAL A 456 -17.92 19.02 1.72
CA VAL A 456 -17.17 20.19 1.24
C VAL A 456 -16.63 19.92 -0.17
N PRO A 457 -16.38 20.92 -1.04
CA PRO A 457 -15.93 20.68 -2.42
C PRO A 457 -14.50 20.10 -2.52
N ASN A 458 -13.61 20.49 -1.60
CA ASN A 458 -12.25 19.97 -1.52
C ASN A 458 -11.88 19.79 -0.04
N ILE A 459 -11.80 18.53 0.41
CA ILE A 459 -11.63 18.19 1.82
C ILE A 459 -10.18 18.41 2.27
N GLY A 460 -9.20 18.16 1.41
CA GLY A 460 -7.80 18.43 1.73
C GLY A 460 -7.48 19.92 1.85
N LEU A 461 -8.09 20.78 1.03
CA LEU A 461 -8.01 22.24 1.19
C LEU A 461 -8.65 22.68 2.50
N SER A 462 -9.89 22.27 2.79
CA SER A 462 -10.57 22.63 4.04
C SER A 462 -9.82 22.18 5.29
N MET A 463 -9.09 21.07 5.23
CA MET A 463 -8.24 20.60 6.32
C MET A 463 -6.88 21.34 6.36
N ALA A 464 -6.27 21.64 5.22
CA ALA A 464 -5.06 22.47 5.15
C ALA A 464 -5.28 23.91 5.64
N GLU A 465 -6.47 24.48 5.43
CA GLU A 465 -6.90 25.81 5.92
C GLU A 465 -7.27 25.83 7.42
N SER A 466 -7.29 24.67 8.09
CA SER A 466 -7.63 24.54 9.51
C SER A 466 -6.39 24.40 10.41
N GLU A 467 -6.36 25.05 11.57
CA GLU A 467 -5.34 24.77 12.60
C GLU A 467 -5.51 23.34 13.13
N PHE A 468 -6.75 22.97 13.46
CA PHE A 468 -7.14 21.69 14.04
C PHE A 468 -8.11 20.91 13.14
N CYS A 469 -8.02 19.59 13.16
CA CYS A 469 -8.89 18.70 12.39
C CYS A 469 -9.50 17.62 13.28
N PHE A 470 -10.83 17.62 13.41
CA PHE A 470 -11.53 16.62 14.21
C PHE A 470 -11.47 15.25 13.57
N SER A 471 -10.69 14.35 14.19
CA SER A 471 -10.48 12.97 13.75
C SER A 471 -11.09 11.95 14.73
N PRO A 472 -12.41 12.03 15.05
CA PRO A 472 -13.04 11.04 15.90
C PRO A 472 -13.25 9.70 15.18
N THR A 473 -13.32 8.63 15.97
CA THR A 473 -13.56 7.25 15.57
C THR A 473 -14.76 7.12 14.62
N GLY A 474 -14.73 6.13 13.73
CA GLY A 474 -15.78 5.88 12.74
C GLY A 474 -16.86 4.90 13.20
N ALA A 475 -17.43 4.19 12.24
CA ALA A 475 -17.94 2.85 12.47
C ALA A 475 -16.79 1.90 12.09
N GLY A 476 -15.91 1.62 13.06
CA GLY A 476 -14.55 1.13 12.79
C GLY A 476 -13.56 2.29 12.59
N TYR A 477 -12.39 2.01 12.01
CA TYR A 477 -11.31 2.97 11.90
C TYR A 477 -11.66 4.17 10.99
N GLY A 478 -11.12 5.34 11.31
CA GLY A 478 -11.22 6.53 10.46
C GLY A 478 -9.92 6.79 9.71
N LYS A 479 -9.97 7.01 8.39
CA LYS A 479 -8.81 7.52 7.61
C LYS A 479 -8.32 8.90 8.08
N ARG A 480 -9.16 9.66 8.80
CA ARG A 480 -8.94 11.11 9.00
C ARG A 480 -7.76 11.44 9.90
N ASN A 481 -7.42 10.60 10.87
CA ASN A 481 -6.24 10.79 11.73
C ASN A 481 -4.97 10.94 10.88
N VAL A 482 -4.70 10.00 9.97
CA VAL A 482 -3.59 10.09 8.99
C VAL A 482 -3.76 11.30 8.07
N ILE A 483 -4.94 11.48 7.46
CA ILE A 483 -5.18 12.59 6.51
C ILE A 483 -4.90 13.97 7.15
N SER A 484 -5.26 14.17 8.42
CA SER A 484 -5.01 15.42 9.15
C SER A 484 -3.52 15.65 9.39
N VAL A 485 -2.79 14.64 9.88
CA VAL A 485 -1.34 14.71 10.09
C VAL A 485 -0.61 14.95 8.76
N THR A 486 -0.89 14.17 7.70
CA THR A 486 -0.27 14.34 6.38
C THR A 486 -0.54 15.72 5.76
N LEU A 487 -1.63 16.41 6.12
CA LEU A 487 -1.95 17.76 5.63
C LEU A 487 -1.38 18.91 6.47
N GLY A 488 -0.68 18.64 7.58
CA GLY A 488 -0.24 19.68 8.51
C GLY A 488 -1.42 20.35 9.24
N CYS A 489 -2.39 19.55 9.66
CA CYS A 489 -3.53 19.96 10.48
C CYS A 489 -3.50 19.15 11.78
N MET A 490 -3.45 19.80 12.95
CA MET A 490 -3.28 19.09 14.23
C MET A 490 -4.50 18.19 14.49
N PRO A 491 -4.34 16.86 14.66
CA PRO A 491 -5.46 15.96 14.85
C PRO A 491 -6.07 16.18 16.25
N VAL A 492 -7.38 16.43 16.29
CA VAL A 492 -8.16 16.41 17.53
C VAL A 492 -8.81 15.04 17.66
N ILE A 493 -8.40 14.29 18.67
CA ILE A 493 -8.63 12.86 18.81
C ILE A 493 -9.62 12.65 19.95
N ILE A 494 -10.79 12.10 19.60
CA ILE A 494 -11.88 11.77 20.53
C ILE A 494 -12.29 10.34 20.16
N SER A 495 -11.72 9.36 20.85
CA SER A 495 -11.60 7.96 20.40
C SER A 495 -11.15 7.05 21.55
N ASP A 496 -11.96 6.95 22.59
CA ASP A 496 -11.53 6.37 23.85
C ASP A 496 -11.32 4.85 23.71
N HIS A 497 -10.17 4.39 24.20
CA HIS A 497 -9.64 3.03 24.06
C HIS A 497 -9.30 2.56 22.63
N VAL A 498 -9.23 3.48 21.65
CA VAL A 498 -8.81 3.17 20.27
C VAL A 498 -7.38 3.63 20.03
N THR A 499 -6.46 2.67 19.97
CA THR A 499 -5.05 2.86 19.57
C THR A 499 -4.93 3.59 18.23
N GLN A 500 -3.94 4.48 18.12
CA GLN A 500 -3.64 5.23 16.92
C GLN A 500 -2.43 4.63 16.15
N PRO A 501 -2.28 4.92 14.84
CA PRO A 501 -1.23 4.29 14.03
C PRO A 501 0.18 4.49 14.59
N TYR A 502 0.92 3.39 14.66
CA TYR A 502 2.24 3.23 15.26
C TYR A 502 2.40 3.66 16.73
N GLU A 503 1.32 3.80 17.51
CA GLU A 503 1.44 3.73 18.97
C GLU A 503 1.98 2.35 19.40
N PRO A 504 2.85 2.25 20.43
CA PRO A 504 3.31 3.33 21.32
C PRO A 504 4.47 4.19 20.76
N PHE A 505 5.07 3.79 19.63
CA PHE A 505 6.29 4.42 19.07
C PHE A 505 6.09 5.85 18.55
N LEU A 506 4.93 6.13 17.96
CA LEU A 506 4.44 7.50 17.73
C LEU A 506 3.50 7.86 18.88
N ASN A 507 3.93 8.77 19.76
CA ASN A 507 3.07 9.31 20.80
C ASN A 507 2.17 10.43 20.26
N TRP A 508 0.90 10.14 20.02
CA TRP A 508 -0.07 11.08 19.46
C TRP A 508 -0.44 12.23 20.42
N ASN A 509 -0.13 12.17 21.73
CA ASN A 509 -0.24 13.32 22.62
C ASN A 509 0.71 14.45 22.22
N GLU A 510 1.87 14.15 21.64
CA GLU A 510 2.91 15.15 21.40
C GLU A 510 2.61 16.12 20.26
N PHE A 511 1.78 15.70 19.30
CA PHE A 511 1.43 16.49 18.10
C PHE A 511 -0.08 16.67 17.87
N GLY A 512 -0.91 15.81 18.48
CA GLY A 512 -2.36 15.92 18.47
C GLY A 512 -2.93 16.68 19.69
N VAL A 513 -4.25 16.70 19.79
CA VAL A 513 -4.99 17.11 20.99
C VAL A 513 -5.98 16.00 21.31
N TRP A 514 -5.68 15.18 22.31
CA TRP A 514 -6.63 14.21 22.87
C TRP A 514 -7.66 14.92 23.76
N ILE A 515 -8.93 14.59 23.54
CA ILE A 515 -10.09 15.04 24.32
C ILE A 515 -10.94 13.78 24.58
N PRO A 516 -11.20 13.39 25.85
CA PRO A 516 -12.08 12.27 26.18
C PRO A 516 -13.48 12.39 25.55
N GLU A 517 -14.17 11.27 25.34
CA GLU A 517 -15.56 11.26 24.86
C GLU A 517 -16.52 11.95 25.86
N SER A 518 -16.21 11.93 27.16
CA SER A 518 -16.91 12.71 28.19
C SER A 518 -16.77 14.22 28.03
N ASP A 519 -15.63 14.66 27.48
CA ASP A 519 -15.19 16.06 27.48
C ASP A 519 -15.48 16.76 26.16
N VAL A 520 -16.17 16.08 25.23
CA VAL A 520 -16.53 16.61 23.90
C VAL A 520 -17.30 17.94 23.96
N ALA A 521 -18.01 18.21 25.06
CA ALA A 521 -18.68 19.49 25.30
C ALA A 521 -17.71 20.67 25.51
N ASP A 522 -16.55 20.42 26.14
CA ASP A 522 -15.53 21.44 26.45
C ASP A 522 -14.60 21.73 25.26
N THR A 523 -14.79 21.05 24.13
CA THR A 523 -13.96 21.11 22.91
C THR A 523 -13.57 22.54 22.51
N GLU A 524 -14.50 23.50 22.55
CA GLU A 524 -14.20 24.89 22.20
C GLU A 524 -13.22 25.54 23.19
N VAL A 525 -13.46 25.36 24.49
CA VAL A 525 -12.62 25.91 25.57
C VAL A 525 -11.22 25.31 25.48
N ILE A 526 -11.12 23.99 25.26
CA ILE A 526 -9.85 23.27 25.09
C ILE A 526 -9.07 23.84 23.90
N LEU A 527 -9.65 23.87 22.69
CA LEU A 527 -8.94 24.27 21.47
C LEU A 527 -8.59 25.77 21.43
N ARG A 528 -9.39 26.64 22.07
CA ARG A 528 -9.04 28.05 22.26
C ARG A 528 -8.00 28.27 23.37
N GLY A 529 -7.91 27.34 24.33
CA GLY A 529 -6.94 27.36 25.44
C GLY A 529 -5.50 27.05 25.02
N LEU A 530 -5.25 26.46 23.84
CA LEU A 530 -3.89 26.27 23.34
C LEU A 530 -3.23 27.61 22.95
N THR A 531 -2.16 27.95 23.68
CA THR A 531 -1.24 29.05 23.35
C THR A 531 -0.51 28.79 22.03
N GLN A 532 -0.04 29.87 21.39
CA GLN A 532 0.73 29.77 20.15
C GLN A 532 2.06 29.00 20.31
N LYS A 533 2.64 28.99 21.52
CA LYS A 533 3.83 28.19 21.83
C LYS A 533 3.53 26.69 21.73
N GLN A 534 2.51 26.21 22.47
CA GLN A 534 2.09 24.81 22.45
C GLN A 534 1.68 24.35 21.03
N LYS A 535 1.06 25.24 20.23
CA LYS A 535 0.71 24.96 18.82
C LYS A 535 1.96 24.80 17.95
N ALA A 536 2.98 25.64 18.13
CA ALA A 536 4.24 25.53 17.39
C ALA A 536 5.00 24.24 17.74
N GLU A 537 5.13 23.92 19.03
CA GLU A 537 5.77 22.69 19.53
C GLU A 537 5.05 21.43 19.00
N LYS A 538 3.71 21.42 19.01
CA LYS A 538 2.91 20.33 18.40
C LYS A 538 3.11 20.24 16.88
N MET A 539 3.18 21.37 16.18
CA MET A 539 3.35 21.41 14.71
C MET A 539 4.75 20.93 14.25
N GLU A 540 5.79 21.19 15.04
CA GLU A 540 7.14 20.66 14.80
C GLU A 540 7.14 19.12 14.86
N LYS A 541 6.55 18.55 15.92
CA LYS A 541 6.42 17.10 16.07
C LYS A 541 5.47 16.48 15.05
N LEU A 542 4.42 17.20 14.64
CA LEU A 542 3.48 16.80 13.59
C LEU A 542 4.19 16.53 12.25
N TYR A 543 5.28 17.25 11.94
CA TYR A 543 6.04 17.02 10.71
C TYR A 543 6.70 15.64 10.69
N CYS A 544 7.33 15.23 11.79
CA CYS A 544 7.94 13.90 11.86
C CYS A 544 6.88 12.80 11.79
N ALA A 545 5.78 12.93 12.54
CA ALA A 545 4.65 12.02 12.46
C ALA A 545 4.06 11.93 11.04
N ALA A 546 4.01 13.04 10.27
CA ALA A 546 3.53 13.04 8.90
C ALA A 546 4.38 12.19 7.95
N ARG A 547 5.70 12.11 8.18
CA ARG A 547 6.60 11.23 7.42
C ARG A 547 6.29 9.76 7.75
N HIS A 548 6.32 9.39 9.03
CA HIS A 548 6.04 8.03 9.52
C HIS A 548 4.64 7.49 9.17
N LEU A 549 3.68 8.37 8.86
CA LEU A 549 2.30 7.98 8.51
C LEU A 549 2.00 8.00 7.00
N ALA A 550 2.90 8.52 6.17
CA ALA A 550 2.71 8.63 4.73
C ALA A 550 3.45 7.53 3.95
N PHE A 551 2.82 7.00 2.91
CA PHE A 551 3.40 5.97 2.03
C PHE A 551 4.15 6.62 0.86
N THR A 552 5.16 7.45 1.16
CA THR A 552 5.82 8.30 0.15
C THR A 552 6.72 7.52 -0.79
N THR A 553 7.26 6.38 -0.36
CA THR A 553 7.94 5.44 -1.29
C THR A 553 6.99 4.88 -2.33
N VAL A 554 5.69 4.77 -2.02
CA VAL A 554 4.65 4.19 -2.89
C VAL A 554 4.08 5.22 -3.84
N TYR A 555 3.61 6.35 -3.31
CA TYR A 555 2.87 7.35 -4.09
C TYR A 555 3.78 8.43 -4.73
N GLY A 556 4.97 8.64 -4.18
CA GLY A 556 5.83 9.79 -4.46
C GLY A 556 6.06 10.66 -3.22
N GLY A 557 7.16 11.43 -3.23
CA GLY A 557 7.53 12.30 -2.12
C GLY A 557 6.51 13.40 -1.86
N LEU A 558 6.08 13.57 -0.61
CA LEU A 558 5.06 14.55 -0.21
C LEU A 558 5.62 15.75 0.55
N PHE A 559 6.89 15.71 0.92
CA PHE A 559 7.54 16.70 1.78
C PHE A 559 8.84 17.24 1.16
N GLU A 560 9.29 18.41 1.60
CA GLU A 560 10.58 18.95 1.16
C GLU A 560 11.74 18.10 1.70
N GLY A 561 12.59 17.58 0.79
CA GLY A 561 13.67 16.64 1.13
C GLY A 561 13.21 15.21 1.41
N ASP A 562 12.01 14.81 0.95
CA ASP A 562 11.47 13.46 1.17
C ASP A 562 12.24 12.37 0.38
N THR A 563 13.02 11.60 1.12
CA THR A 563 13.80 10.44 0.65
C THR A 563 13.03 9.11 0.77
N GLY A 564 11.85 9.10 1.40
CA GLY A 564 11.18 7.88 1.85
C GLY A 564 11.85 7.17 3.05
N GLU A 565 12.94 7.72 3.61
CA GLU A 565 13.70 7.14 4.74
C GLU A 565 12.83 6.86 5.96
N PHE A 566 11.86 7.72 6.24
CA PHE A 566 10.95 7.64 7.39
C PHE A 566 9.51 7.34 6.98
N ASP A 567 9.26 6.75 5.80
CA ASP A 567 7.89 6.50 5.33
C ASP A 567 7.16 5.40 6.14
N ALA A 568 5.87 5.24 5.91
CA ALA A 568 5.04 4.26 6.60
C ALA A 568 5.54 2.81 6.48
N ILE A 569 6.18 2.44 5.38
CA ILE A 569 6.74 1.09 5.18
C ILE A 569 8.10 0.98 5.87
N ALA A 570 8.97 2.00 5.75
CA ALA A 570 10.22 2.05 6.50
C ALA A 570 9.97 1.94 8.02
N THR A 571 8.92 2.58 8.51
CA THR A 571 8.51 2.54 9.92
C THR A 571 8.08 1.13 10.36
N LEU A 572 7.27 0.41 9.57
CA LEU A 572 6.97 -1.00 9.81
C LEU A 572 8.25 -1.86 9.85
N VAL A 573 9.16 -1.66 8.91
CA VAL A 573 10.40 -2.42 8.79
C VAL A 573 11.31 -2.17 9.99
N HIS A 574 11.40 -0.93 10.49
CA HIS A 574 12.14 -0.60 11.71
C HIS A 574 11.52 -1.20 12.98
N ILE A 575 10.19 -1.22 13.11
CA ILE A 575 9.50 -1.91 14.22
C ILE A 575 9.85 -3.41 14.22
N LEU A 576 9.76 -4.07 13.06
CA LEU A 576 10.09 -5.50 12.92
C LEU A 576 11.58 -5.79 13.18
N ARG A 577 12.49 -4.92 12.69
CA ARG A 577 13.94 -5.00 12.94
C ARG A 577 14.29 -4.83 14.42
N THR A 578 13.53 -4.04 15.15
CA THR A 578 13.75 -3.79 16.60
C THR A 578 13.14 -4.89 17.45
N ARG A 579 11.91 -5.35 17.14
CA ARG A 579 11.32 -6.57 17.74
C ARG A 579 12.20 -7.82 17.54
N LYS A 580 12.89 -7.95 16.39
CA LYS A 580 13.88 -9.03 16.14
C LYS A 580 15.08 -8.93 17.09
N ARG A 581 15.63 -7.73 17.30
CA ARG A 581 16.81 -7.49 18.16
C ARG A 581 16.53 -7.73 19.65
N HIS A 582 15.32 -7.39 20.10
CA HIS A 582 14.95 -7.39 21.52
C HIS A 582 13.78 -8.35 21.80
N PRO A 583 13.95 -9.67 21.56
CA PRO A 583 12.86 -10.64 21.63
C PRO A 583 12.27 -10.73 23.04
N GLY A 584 10.95 -10.57 23.14
CA GLY A 584 10.21 -10.64 24.40
C GLY A 584 10.14 -9.32 25.18
N VAL A 585 10.76 -8.24 24.71
CA VAL A 585 10.58 -6.89 25.28
C VAL A 585 9.25 -6.29 24.80
N PRO A 586 8.42 -5.69 25.69
CA PRO A 586 7.21 -4.96 25.31
C PRO A 586 7.49 -3.80 24.35
N ASP A 587 6.58 -3.51 23.43
CA ASP A 587 6.74 -2.46 22.41
C ASP A 587 7.07 -1.10 23.05
N HIS A 588 6.37 -0.75 24.13
CA HIS A 588 6.54 0.52 24.83
C HIS A 588 7.93 0.71 25.46
N LYS A 589 8.73 -0.37 25.59
CA LYS A 589 10.11 -0.34 26.09
C LYS A 589 11.18 -0.34 25.01
N LEU A 590 10.84 -0.61 23.74
CA LEU A 590 11.85 -0.73 22.68
C LEU A 590 12.63 0.57 22.43
N MET A 591 11.99 1.74 22.56
CA MET A 591 12.67 3.05 22.43
C MET A 591 13.47 3.47 23.68
N GLU A 592 13.28 2.81 24.83
CA GLU A 592 14.12 3.02 26.02
C GLU A 592 15.47 2.28 25.89
N ILE A 593 15.54 1.21 25.08
CA ILE A 593 16.71 0.32 24.98
C ILE A 593 17.40 0.32 23.61
N ASP A 594 16.73 0.70 22.53
CA ASP A 594 17.31 0.79 21.18
C ASP A 594 17.38 2.24 20.70
N SER A 595 18.54 2.87 20.86
CA SER A 595 18.74 4.28 20.51
C SER A 595 18.72 4.54 19.00
N GLU A 596 19.07 3.55 18.16
CA GLU A 596 18.95 3.69 16.70
C GLU A 596 17.47 3.77 16.30
N PHE A 597 16.63 2.93 16.92
CA PHE A 597 15.19 2.97 16.71
C PHE A 597 14.55 4.24 17.28
N ALA A 598 14.96 4.68 18.47
CA ALA A 598 14.48 5.94 19.05
C ALA A 598 14.87 7.18 18.20
N ASP A 599 16.10 7.21 17.67
CA ASP A 599 16.56 8.27 16.77
C ASP A 599 15.82 8.24 15.42
N PHE A 600 15.53 7.05 14.89
CA PHE A 600 14.71 6.87 13.70
C PHE A 600 13.28 7.39 13.90
N MET A 601 12.61 7.02 15.01
CA MET A 601 11.25 7.49 15.34
C MET A 601 11.18 9.00 15.66
N ALA A 602 12.33 9.62 15.94
CA ALA A 602 12.50 11.07 16.08
C ALA A 602 12.91 11.77 14.75
N CYS A 603 12.81 11.08 13.62
CA CYS A 603 13.20 11.55 12.28
C CYS A 603 14.65 12.04 12.14
N LYS A 604 15.58 11.54 12.96
CA LYS A 604 17.01 11.89 12.86
C LYS A 604 17.64 11.08 11.73
N HIS A 605 18.23 11.77 10.77
CA HIS A 605 18.95 11.16 9.66
C HIS A 605 20.15 10.32 10.14
N HIS A 606 20.34 9.13 9.57
CA HIS A 606 21.44 8.25 9.96
C HIS A 606 22.79 8.79 9.46
N ASN A 607 23.63 9.30 10.37
CA ASN A 607 25.02 9.66 10.06
C ASN A 607 25.79 8.42 9.58
N SER A 608 26.37 8.46 8.38
CA SER A 608 27.03 7.31 7.74
C SER A 608 28.39 6.93 8.33
N THR A 609 28.85 7.65 9.36
CA THR A 609 30.17 7.51 9.98
C THR A 609 30.24 6.46 11.09
N SER A 610 29.10 5.98 11.61
CA SER A 610 29.07 4.72 12.36
C SER A 610 29.16 3.56 11.36
N ALA A 611 30.30 2.88 11.36
CA ALA A 611 30.45 1.62 10.63
C ALA A 611 29.31 0.66 11.05
N ALA A 612 28.82 -0.15 10.11
CA ALA A 612 27.92 -1.23 10.46
C ALA A 612 28.66 -2.20 11.38
N THR A 613 28.32 -2.19 12.67
CA THR A 613 28.56 -3.35 13.52
C THR A 613 27.77 -4.50 12.92
N ASP A 614 28.47 -5.57 12.56
CA ASP A 614 27.88 -6.64 11.77
C ASP A 614 26.63 -7.22 12.45
N ILE A 615 25.63 -7.56 11.64
CA ILE A 615 24.52 -8.41 12.09
C ILE A 615 25.08 -9.82 12.15
N ASP A 616 25.69 -10.11 13.31
CA ASP A 616 26.26 -11.39 13.67
C ASP A 616 25.24 -12.53 13.46
N ASP A 617 25.73 -13.71 13.07
CA ASP A 617 24.95 -14.92 12.75
C ASP A 617 24.45 -15.59 14.05
N THR A 618 23.80 -14.78 14.88
CA THR A 618 23.16 -15.17 16.12
C THR A 618 22.08 -16.22 15.84
N PRO A 619 22.07 -17.34 16.60
CA PRO A 619 21.13 -18.43 16.37
C PRO A 619 19.68 -17.98 16.57
N ALA A 620 18.74 -18.77 16.01
CA ALA A 620 17.30 -18.48 16.01
C ALA A 620 16.80 -17.96 17.38
N PRO A 621 15.91 -16.95 17.37
CA PRO A 621 15.58 -16.18 18.59
C PRO A 621 15.12 -17.11 19.72
N PRO A 622 15.58 -16.89 20.96
CA PRO A 622 15.15 -17.68 22.10
C PRO A 622 13.63 -17.60 22.26
N PRO A 623 12.96 -18.67 22.71
CA PRO A 623 11.51 -18.70 22.81
C PRO A 623 11.03 -17.57 23.74
N ALA A 624 10.34 -16.60 23.16
CA ALA A 624 9.78 -15.47 23.89
C ALA A 624 8.88 -15.98 25.04
N PRO A 625 8.85 -15.29 26.19
CA PRO A 625 8.07 -15.73 27.34
C PRO A 625 6.60 -15.97 26.96
N PRO A 626 5.92 -16.93 27.61
CA PRO A 626 4.52 -17.22 27.34
C PRO A 626 3.68 -15.98 27.68
N LEU A 627 3.12 -15.36 26.65
CA LEU A 627 1.98 -14.49 26.85
C LEU A 627 0.82 -15.32 27.46
N PRO A 628 -0.05 -14.71 28.29
CA PRO A 628 -1.22 -15.42 28.80
C PRO A 628 -2.01 -16.00 27.62
N LEU A 629 -2.37 -17.28 27.72
CA LEU A 629 -2.95 -18.08 26.64
C LEU A 629 -4.05 -17.30 25.90
N ALA A 630 -3.82 -16.99 24.62
CA ALA A 630 -4.75 -16.27 23.74
C ALA A 630 -5.96 -17.13 23.31
N GLY A 631 -6.50 -17.93 24.23
CA GLY A 631 -7.74 -18.67 24.09
C GLY A 631 -8.93 -17.87 24.62
N ILE A 632 -10.01 -17.84 23.84
CA ILE A 632 -11.29 -17.19 24.18
C ILE A 632 -11.22 -15.65 24.13
N THR A 633 -11.21 -15.11 22.91
CA THR A 633 -11.50 -13.70 22.58
C THR A 633 -12.82 -13.19 23.20
N ASN A 634 -13.77 -14.07 23.50
CA ASN A 634 -15.02 -13.75 24.22
C ASN A 634 -14.85 -13.54 25.75
N LYS A 635 -13.62 -13.51 26.29
CA LYS A 635 -13.34 -13.34 27.73
C LYS A 635 -12.21 -12.33 28.06
N ILE A 636 -11.68 -11.62 27.08
CA ILE A 636 -10.64 -10.60 27.28
C ILE A 636 -11.29 -9.32 27.81
N GLN A 637 -11.65 -9.33 29.09
CA GLN A 637 -12.47 -8.27 29.71
C GLN A 637 -11.65 -7.24 30.49
N ASN A 638 -10.42 -7.57 30.92
CA ASN A 638 -9.51 -6.69 31.67
C ASN A 638 -8.04 -7.06 31.37
N THR A 639 -7.53 -6.76 30.17
CA THR A 639 -6.10 -6.99 29.82
C THR A 639 -5.47 -5.80 29.08
N ILE A 640 -5.93 -4.58 29.35
CA ILE A 640 -5.06 -3.43 29.09
C ILE A 640 -3.96 -3.47 30.15
N ASP A 641 -2.74 -3.53 29.66
CA ASP A 641 -1.55 -3.16 30.42
C ASP A 641 -1.53 -1.63 30.47
N ASP A 642 -1.93 -1.05 31.61
CA ASP A 642 -1.93 0.40 31.80
C ASP A 642 -0.49 0.97 31.79
N GLU A 643 0.53 0.15 32.05
CA GLU A 643 1.95 0.53 31.92
C GLU A 643 2.38 0.64 30.43
N ALA A 644 1.65 0.02 29.51
CA ALA A 644 1.91 0.12 28.07
C ALA A 644 1.31 1.36 27.40
N TYR A 645 0.33 2.03 28.03
CA TYR A 645 -0.28 3.26 27.52
C TYR A 645 -0.55 4.32 28.63
N PRO A 646 0.41 4.62 29.52
CA PRO A 646 0.16 5.37 30.75
C PRO A 646 -0.30 6.82 30.48
N GLU A 647 0.10 7.42 29.36
CA GLU A 647 -0.32 8.77 28.99
C GLU A 647 -1.74 8.88 28.43
N ARG A 648 -2.47 7.78 28.19
CA ARG A 648 -3.90 7.87 27.80
C ARG A 648 -4.77 8.49 28.90
N THR A 649 -4.30 8.44 30.14
CA THR A 649 -4.97 9.06 31.30
C THR A 649 -4.59 10.53 31.52
N VAL A 650 -3.55 11.05 30.86
CA VAL A 650 -3.12 12.46 30.96
C VAL A 650 -3.40 13.17 29.64
N THR A 651 -4.68 13.43 29.37
CA THR A 651 -5.07 14.08 28.11
C THR A 651 -4.61 15.54 28.05
N THR A 652 -4.28 16.02 26.84
CA THR A 652 -3.97 17.44 26.61
C THR A 652 -5.12 18.35 27.09
N ALA A 653 -6.38 17.88 27.00
CA ALA A 653 -7.55 18.56 27.54
C ALA A 653 -7.47 18.77 29.07
N GLN A 654 -7.13 17.73 29.84
CA GLN A 654 -7.05 17.82 31.31
C GLN A 654 -5.95 18.80 31.74
N TRP A 655 -4.75 18.71 31.16
CA TRP A 655 -3.66 19.64 31.48
C TRP A 655 -4.03 21.10 31.16
N ILE A 656 -4.76 21.35 30.07
CA ILE A 656 -5.26 22.69 29.72
C ILE A 656 -6.32 23.18 30.73
N LYS A 657 -7.18 22.29 31.25
CA LYS A 657 -8.15 22.63 32.32
C LYS A 657 -7.44 22.98 33.63
N GLU A 658 -6.43 22.21 34.02
CA GLU A 658 -5.63 22.43 35.22
C GLU A 658 -4.78 23.71 35.12
N ALA A 659 -4.08 23.92 34.01
CA ALA A 659 -3.22 25.09 33.79
C ALA A 659 -4.00 26.42 33.68
N ASN A 660 -5.20 26.41 33.09
CA ASN A 660 -6.08 27.58 33.07
C ASN A 660 -6.86 27.80 34.38
N GLY A 661 -6.69 26.92 35.38
CA GLY A 661 -7.31 27.04 36.70
C GLY A 661 -6.77 28.19 37.56
N GLN A 662 -5.73 28.89 37.12
CA GLN A 662 -5.17 30.08 37.79
C GLN A 662 -4.95 31.23 36.79
N ASP A 663 -5.53 32.39 37.10
CA ASP A 663 -5.32 33.70 36.44
C ASP A 663 -5.37 33.78 34.90
N ALA A 664 -6.45 33.24 34.30
CA ALA A 664 -6.94 33.68 32.99
C ALA A 664 -7.53 35.13 33.02
N GLY A 665 -6.80 36.08 33.62
CA GLY A 665 -7.38 37.29 34.22
C GLY A 665 -6.84 38.66 33.78
N GLN A 666 -5.65 38.78 33.16
CA GLN A 666 -5.10 40.10 32.79
C GLN A 666 -4.56 40.20 31.36
N ARG A 667 -4.99 41.25 30.64
CA ARG A 667 -4.41 41.69 29.37
C ARG A 667 -3.14 42.50 29.64
N HIS A 668 -2.00 42.07 29.12
CA HIS A 668 -0.84 42.95 28.94
C HIS A 668 -0.53 43.23 27.47
N SER A 669 0.14 44.36 27.24
CA SER A 669 0.12 45.11 25.97
C SER A 669 1.32 44.85 25.05
N ARG A 670 1.15 45.21 23.77
CA ARG A 670 2.13 45.10 22.68
C ARG A 670 3.54 45.60 23.00
N GLY A 671 4.52 44.81 22.56
CA GLY A 671 5.90 45.20 22.23
C GLY A 671 6.67 43.95 21.82
N GLY A 672 7.54 43.95 20.80
CA GLY A 672 7.82 44.94 19.75
C GLY A 672 8.69 44.26 18.68
N ASN A 673 8.62 44.70 17.41
CA ASN A 673 9.39 44.04 16.35
C ASN A 673 10.90 44.19 16.55
N THR A 674 11.66 43.12 16.26
CA THR A 674 13.09 43.25 15.93
C THR A 674 13.45 42.23 14.87
N VAL A 675 13.60 42.70 13.63
CA VAL A 675 14.09 41.88 12.51
C VAL A 675 15.60 41.86 12.58
N VAL A 676 16.22 40.67 12.59
CA VAL A 676 17.67 40.51 12.44
C VAL A 676 17.97 40.06 11.02
N GLN A 677 18.53 40.96 10.21
CA GLN A 677 19.12 40.61 8.92
C GLN A 677 20.60 40.27 9.11
N GLY A 678 21.05 39.17 8.52
CA GLY A 678 22.45 38.78 8.40
C GLY A 678 22.69 38.17 7.01
N PRO A 679 23.87 38.35 6.39
CA PRO A 679 24.06 38.03 4.97
C PRO A 679 24.24 36.53 4.71
N ILE A 680 23.54 36.01 3.70
CA ILE A 680 23.78 34.68 3.12
C ILE A 680 24.76 34.85 1.94
N PRO A 681 25.89 34.12 1.89
CA PRO A 681 26.81 34.18 0.76
C PRO A 681 26.18 33.68 -0.56
N SER A 682 26.48 34.37 -1.66
CA SER A 682 26.08 33.96 -3.01
C SER A 682 26.99 32.84 -3.53
N GLY A 683 26.48 31.61 -3.56
CA GLY A 683 27.15 30.41 -4.05
C GLY A 683 26.12 29.44 -4.62
N GLN A 684 25.45 29.89 -5.67
CA GLN A 684 24.33 29.21 -6.33
C GLN A 684 24.88 27.96 -7.07
N LEU A 685 24.21 26.80 -7.23
CA LEU A 685 22.85 26.47 -7.67
C LEU A 685 22.55 24.95 -7.35
N CYS A 686 21.30 24.38 -7.32
CA CYS A 686 20.94 22.91 -7.16
C CYS A 686 19.74 22.30 -8.01
N PHE A 687 19.95 21.27 -8.86
CA PHE A 687 19.11 20.90 -10.07
C PHE A 687 17.59 20.63 -9.89
N PHE A 688 16.70 21.25 -10.71
CA PHE A 688 15.32 20.72 -10.95
C PHE A 688 14.53 21.27 -12.19
N ASN A 689 13.59 20.48 -12.70
CA ASN A 689 12.48 20.85 -13.62
C ASN A 689 12.82 21.69 -14.88
N GLY A 690 14.02 21.55 -15.44
CA GLY A 690 14.42 22.20 -16.70
C GLY A 690 15.09 23.57 -16.57
N ALA A 691 15.41 24.02 -15.35
CA ALA A 691 16.31 25.14 -15.10
C ALA A 691 17.64 24.63 -14.49
N ALA A 692 18.74 25.37 -14.70
CA ALA A 692 20.11 24.85 -14.59
C ALA A 692 20.80 25.16 -13.25
N VAL A 693 21.07 24.13 -12.44
CA VAL A 693 21.27 24.24 -10.97
C VAL A 693 21.94 22.86 -10.53
N LEU A 694 22.90 22.68 -9.56
CA LEU A 694 23.79 21.46 -9.41
C LEU A 694 24.19 20.94 -7.96
N TYR A 695 24.82 19.76 -7.76
CA TYR A 695 25.57 19.39 -6.50
C TYR A 695 26.60 18.25 -6.69
N ALA A 696 27.56 18.12 -5.75
CA ALA A 696 28.80 17.31 -5.78
C ALA A 696 28.58 15.76 -5.62
N ASP A 697 29.54 14.86 -5.90
CA ASP A 697 31.00 14.99 -5.64
C ASP A 697 31.97 14.21 -6.58
N HIS A 698 33.22 14.68 -6.59
CA HIS A 698 34.49 14.23 -7.21
C HIS A 698 34.57 13.81 -8.71
N GLU A 699 35.40 14.59 -9.43
CA GLU A 699 36.22 14.20 -10.61
C GLU A 699 35.54 13.75 -11.92
N ALA A 700 34.59 14.53 -12.43
CA ALA A 700 34.18 14.48 -13.84
C ALA A 700 34.11 15.90 -14.48
N PRO A 701 34.62 16.11 -15.71
CA PRO A 701 34.51 17.38 -16.43
C PRO A 701 33.11 17.61 -17.01
N GLU A 702 32.74 18.88 -17.23
CA GLU A 702 31.40 19.27 -17.69
C GLU A 702 31.08 18.82 -19.14
N PRO A 703 29.83 18.40 -19.44
CA PRO A 703 29.39 18.07 -20.79
C PRO A 703 29.12 19.31 -21.65
N SER A 704 29.24 19.17 -22.98
CA SER A 704 29.14 20.29 -23.93
C SER A 704 27.71 20.80 -24.17
N SER A 705 27.61 22.05 -24.65
CA SER A 705 26.35 22.73 -24.97
C SER A 705 25.49 22.04 -26.03
N GLU A 706 26.11 21.34 -26.97
CA GLU A 706 25.42 20.58 -28.01
C GLU A 706 24.79 19.31 -27.44
N PHE A 707 25.52 18.57 -26.61
CA PHE A 707 25.04 17.33 -25.97
C PHE A 707 23.78 17.59 -25.10
N LEU A 708 23.75 18.73 -24.39
CA LEU A 708 22.58 19.14 -23.62
C LEU A 708 21.37 19.51 -24.49
N LYS A 709 21.58 20.11 -25.67
CA LYS A 709 20.48 20.50 -26.59
C LYS A 709 19.83 19.29 -27.28
N GLU A 710 20.59 18.26 -27.62
CA GLU A 710 20.04 17.07 -28.30
C GLU A 710 19.14 16.22 -27.38
N ASN A 711 19.40 16.24 -26.07
CA ASN A 711 18.76 15.34 -25.10
C ASN A 711 17.67 15.99 -24.23
N MET A 712 17.45 17.31 -24.31
CA MET A 712 16.38 17.98 -23.56
C MET A 712 15.02 17.94 -24.28
N ARG A 713 14.08 17.12 -23.79
CA ARG A 713 12.63 17.26 -24.05
C ARG A 713 11.84 17.15 -22.73
N PRO A 714 10.77 17.95 -22.53
CA PRO A 714 10.03 17.97 -21.27
C PRO A 714 9.12 16.75 -21.12
N GLY A 715 9.25 16.05 -19.99
CA GLY A 715 8.37 14.94 -19.60
C GLY A 715 8.21 14.89 -18.08
N GLN A 716 7.00 14.61 -17.59
CA GLN A 716 6.75 14.41 -16.16
C GLN A 716 7.25 13.02 -15.75
N CYS A 717 7.95 12.92 -14.61
CA CYS A 717 8.20 11.64 -13.95
C CYS A 717 6.89 11.12 -13.33
N MET A 718 6.05 10.48 -14.13
CA MET A 718 4.99 9.61 -13.62
C MET A 718 5.58 8.24 -13.25
N PRO A 719 5.06 7.55 -12.22
CA PRO A 719 5.26 6.10 -12.12
C PRO A 719 4.67 5.44 -13.39
N ARG A 720 5.27 4.33 -13.85
CA ARG A 720 4.85 3.62 -15.09
C ARG A 720 3.35 3.26 -15.14
N ASN A 721 2.70 3.13 -13.97
CA ASN A 721 1.37 2.55 -13.81
C ASN A 721 0.23 3.58 -13.82
N GLY A 722 0.18 4.41 -14.87
CA GLY A 722 -0.95 5.32 -15.14
C GLY A 722 -2.24 4.64 -15.63
N ASN A 723 -2.19 3.32 -15.89
CA ASN A 723 -3.27 2.55 -16.51
C ASN A 723 -4.12 1.71 -15.55
N ARG A 724 -3.78 1.62 -14.26
CA ARG A 724 -4.59 0.82 -13.30
C ARG A 724 -6.02 1.43 -13.19
N PRO A 725 -7.10 0.62 -13.15
CA PRO A 725 -8.48 1.12 -13.08
C PRO A 725 -8.74 2.03 -11.88
N ALA A 726 -9.69 2.95 -12.02
CA ALA A 726 -10.05 3.89 -10.94
C ALA A 726 -10.60 3.13 -9.72
N GLY A 727 -9.78 3.05 -8.68
CA GLY A 727 -9.95 2.19 -7.51
C GLY A 727 -8.60 1.68 -7.00
N PHE A 728 -7.68 1.38 -7.91
CA PHE A 728 -6.27 1.11 -7.58
C PHE A 728 -5.48 2.42 -7.46
N PRO A 729 -4.68 2.62 -6.40
CA PRO A 729 -3.67 3.66 -6.37
C PRO A 729 -2.45 3.27 -7.23
N PRO A 730 -1.56 4.22 -7.56
CA PRO A 730 -0.31 3.93 -8.26
C PRO A 730 0.66 3.18 -7.35
N GLY A 731 0.51 1.86 -7.28
CA GLY A 731 1.61 0.95 -6.95
C GLY A 731 2.52 0.86 -8.17
N GLY A 732 3.55 1.69 -8.20
CA GLY A 732 4.62 1.59 -9.19
C GLY A 732 5.67 0.60 -8.72
N SER A 733 6.09 -0.31 -9.60
CA SER A 733 7.39 -0.96 -9.44
C SER A 733 8.48 0.09 -9.70
N ILE A 734 9.20 0.50 -8.65
CA ILE A 734 10.42 1.31 -8.81
C ILE A 734 11.59 0.32 -8.92
N THR A 735 11.71 -0.31 -10.09
CA THR A 735 12.84 -1.19 -10.43
C THR A 735 14.07 -0.36 -10.78
N CYS A 736 14.66 0.30 -9.78
CA CYS A 736 16.08 0.64 -9.81
C CYS A 736 16.83 -0.47 -9.04
N PRO A 737 17.99 -0.94 -9.52
CA PRO A 737 18.72 -2.03 -8.85
C PRO A 737 19.25 -1.60 -7.47
N PRO A 738 19.40 -2.53 -6.51
CA PRO A 738 19.62 -2.25 -5.09
C PRO A 738 21.06 -1.82 -4.71
N THR A 739 21.64 -0.84 -5.42
CA THR A 739 22.95 -0.24 -5.09
C THR A 739 23.00 1.28 -5.40
N GLY A 740 22.44 2.10 -4.51
CA GLY A 740 22.65 3.57 -4.54
C GLY A 740 21.45 4.40 -4.07
N PRO A 741 21.63 5.73 -3.92
CA PRO A 741 20.52 6.64 -3.67
C PRO A 741 19.55 6.69 -4.86
N ILE A 742 18.30 7.09 -4.59
CA ILE A 742 17.10 7.00 -5.46
C ILE A 742 17.20 7.78 -6.79
N THR A 743 18.30 8.50 -7.04
CA THR A 743 18.49 9.43 -8.16
C THR A 743 19.11 8.86 -9.44
N LYS A 744 19.39 7.54 -9.53
CA LYS A 744 19.96 6.90 -10.74
C LYS A 744 19.25 5.61 -11.19
N CYS A 745 18.05 5.75 -11.76
CA CYS A 745 17.53 4.78 -12.74
C CYS A 745 17.99 5.22 -14.15
N ALA A 746 18.91 4.48 -14.77
CA ALA A 746 19.53 4.86 -16.04
C ALA A 746 19.00 4.08 -17.25
N TRP A 747 18.96 4.78 -18.38
CA TRP A 747 18.56 4.32 -19.71
C TRP A 747 19.30 3.07 -20.19
N ASN A 748 18.60 2.21 -20.94
CA ASN A 748 19.01 1.79 -22.30
C ASN A 748 17.86 1.06 -23.02
N VAL A 749 17.94 1.06 -24.37
CA VAL A 749 16.94 0.58 -25.35
C VAL A 749 15.71 1.49 -25.50
#